data_AF-A0A6C0CWF9-F1
#
_entry.id   AF-A0A6C0CWF9-F1
#
_cell.length_a   1.000
_cell.length_b   1.000
_cell.length_c   1.000
_cell.angle_alpha   90.00
_cell.angle_beta   90.00
_cell.angle_gamma   90.00
#
_symmetry.space_group_name_H-M   'P 1'
#
loop_
_entity.id
_entity.type
_entity.pdbx_description
1 polymer ?
#
loop_
_entity_poly.entity_id
_entity_poly.type
_entity_poly.pdbx_seq_one_letter_code
_entity_poly.pdbx_strand_id
1 'polypeptide(L)'
;MGGGLMQLVAYGAQDVYLTGNPQITFWKVTYRRYTNFSIESIEQTFNGQADFGRRVTCIISRNGDLAYRTYLQVTLPEINQLMGNSATLSSGAYSVYARWLDFPGEQLIAQVEVEIGGQRIDRQYGDWMHIWNQLTMTAEQQRGYFKMIGNTTQLTFITDPSFADVDGPCDSTAPRQVCAPRNALPETTLYVPLQFWFCTNPGLALPLIALQYHEVKINLDLRPIDECLWAVTSLSCNSTDNPKSGNPRGPGPNGYPNLAQNQYTVGAPVTATIAYNQSLVAASLYVDYVFLDTDERRRFAQNPHEYLITQLQFTGDESVGSSSNKIKLNFNHPVKELIWVVQPDQNVDYCSSLLCDATLFKVLGAQPFNYTDAIDALPNAIHAFGGPSETAGAGAYIDARGLFQDAGALDAAIPDGFTGYWHGGVYNNAYNEPNFGGKGVPLNPTIDNTAALASLGLSAADFQPTDHNGGSTVSDAGTFVLSETSLDMHCWGQNPVVVAKLQLNGQDRFSEREGSYFSWVQPYQAHTRCPDEGINVYSFALRPEEHQPSGTCNFSRIDNATLQLVLSNATVEGTRTAKVRVYATNYNVLRIMSGILTTCAEQLAAILDICFLIWINSVKQICVLRQQHILYNQLVSF
;
A
#
# COMPACT_ATOMS: atom_id res chain seq x y z
N MET A 1 50.21 -21.71 -28.66
CA MET A 1 49.90 -20.59 -27.74
C MET A 1 48.47 -20.77 -27.26
N GLY A 2 48.17 -20.51 -25.98
CA GLY A 2 46.80 -20.64 -25.46
C GLY A 2 45.87 -19.59 -26.06
N GLY A 3 44.59 -19.94 -26.24
CA GLY A 3 43.61 -19.10 -26.96
C GLY A 3 43.49 -17.66 -26.43
N GLY A 4 43.46 -17.47 -25.11
CA GLY A 4 43.36 -16.13 -24.51
C GLY A 4 44.60 -15.25 -24.72
N LEU A 5 45.80 -15.84 -24.82
CA LEU A 5 47.03 -15.08 -25.08
C LEU A 5 47.09 -14.61 -26.54
N MET A 6 46.59 -15.41 -27.48
CA MET A 6 46.49 -15.02 -28.89
C MET A 6 45.55 -13.81 -29.08
N GLN A 7 44.47 -13.72 -28.31
CA GLN A 7 43.56 -12.57 -28.34
C GLN A 7 44.22 -11.28 -27.84
N LEU A 8 45.08 -11.34 -26.82
CA LEU A 8 45.81 -10.16 -26.34
C LEU A 8 46.86 -9.65 -27.33
N VAL A 9 47.44 -10.55 -28.13
CA VAL A 9 48.41 -10.19 -29.18
C VAL A 9 47.73 -9.59 -30.41
N ALA A 10 46.46 -9.93 -30.64
CA ALA A 10 45.64 -9.40 -31.73
C ALA A 10 45.15 -7.96 -31.44
N TYR A 11 46.09 -7.01 -31.38
CA TYR A 11 45.83 -5.59 -31.13
C TYR A 11 45.89 -4.76 -32.42
N GLY A 12 44.92 -3.87 -32.61
CA GLY A 12 44.78 -3.03 -33.80
C GLY A 12 44.67 -1.53 -33.51
N ALA A 13 44.54 -0.73 -34.58
CA ALA A 13 44.43 0.73 -34.45
C ALA A 13 43.11 1.19 -33.78
N GLN A 14 42.05 0.37 -33.83
CA GLN A 14 40.76 0.69 -33.20
C GLN A 14 40.83 0.55 -31.67
N ASP A 15 41.68 -0.34 -31.15
CA ASP A 15 41.84 -0.59 -29.71
C ASP A 15 42.46 0.60 -28.98
N VAL A 16 43.08 1.54 -29.70
CA VAL A 16 43.59 2.80 -29.12
C VAL A 16 42.48 3.60 -28.42
N TYR A 17 41.24 3.56 -28.93
CA TYR A 17 40.08 4.23 -28.30
C TYR A 17 39.57 3.52 -27.04
N LEU A 18 39.88 2.24 -26.87
CA LEU A 18 39.36 1.41 -25.78
C LEU A 18 40.42 1.19 -24.68
N THR A 19 41.63 0.79 -25.07
CA THR A 19 42.65 0.25 -24.16
C THR A 19 44.07 0.81 -24.38
N GLY A 20 44.24 1.82 -25.24
CA GLY A 20 45.57 2.37 -25.57
C GLY A 20 46.35 2.91 -24.36
N ASN A 21 45.79 3.91 -23.68
CA ASN A 21 46.31 4.45 -22.41
C ASN A 21 45.22 4.29 -21.33
N PRO A 22 45.10 3.11 -20.71
CA PRO A 22 43.97 2.81 -19.84
C PRO A 22 43.94 3.70 -18.59
N GLN A 23 42.81 4.35 -18.35
CA GLN A 23 42.60 5.24 -17.19
C GLN A 23 41.89 4.53 -16.02
N ILE A 24 41.25 3.41 -16.29
CA ILE A 24 40.52 2.59 -15.30
C ILE A 24 40.94 1.12 -15.44
N THR A 25 40.73 0.33 -14.39
CA THR A 25 40.92 -1.12 -14.42
C THR A 25 39.76 -1.81 -13.73
N PHE A 26 39.29 -2.92 -14.32
CA PHE A 26 38.22 -3.74 -13.74
C PHE A 26 38.74 -4.72 -12.68
N TRP A 27 40.06 -4.89 -12.55
CA TRP A 27 40.69 -5.90 -11.69
C TRP A 27 41.15 -5.36 -10.33
N LYS A 28 41.06 -4.04 -10.12
CA LYS A 28 41.46 -3.40 -8.86
C LYS A 28 40.48 -2.30 -8.48
N VAL A 29 39.60 -2.62 -7.53
CA VAL A 29 38.66 -1.66 -6.94
C VAL A 29 39.36 -0.94 -5.77
N THR A 30 39.27 0.39 -5.74
CA THR A 30 39.76 1.21 -4.61
C THR A 30 38.56 1.61 -3.75
N TYR A 31 38.42 1.02 -2.57
CA TYR A 31 37.38 1.39 -1.62
C TYR A 31 37.70 2.72 -0.95
N ARG A 32 36.70 3.60 -0.83
CA ARG A 32 36.80 4.84 -0.04
C ARG A 32 36.49 4.54 1.42
N ARG A 33 37.30 5.05 2.34
CA ARG A 33 37.00 5.00 3.77
C ARG A 33 35.83 5.94 4.07
N TYR A 34 34.90 5.52 4.92
CA TYR A 34 33.78 6.31 5.41
C TYR A 34 34.02 6.73 6.88
N THR A 35 33.27 7.72 7.37
CA THR A 35 33.28 8.12 8.78
C THR A 35 32.52 7.11 9.63
N ASN A 36 32.92 6.88 10.88
CA ASN A 36 32.26 5.88 11.71
C ASN A 36 30.85 6.35 12.09
N PHE A 37 29.84 5.49 11.91
CA PHE A 37 28.46 5.73 12.29
C PHE A 37 27.75 4.43 12.70
N SER A 38 26.67 4.54 13.47
CA SER A 38 25.75 3.44 13.78
C SER A 38 24.30 3.87 13.56
N ILE A 39 23.42 2.90 13.31
CA ILE A 39 21.99 3.12 13.09
C ILE A 39 21.20 2.32 14.12
N GLU A 40 20.21 2.95 14.75
CA GLU A 40 19.28 2.32 15.68
C GLU A 40 17.87 2.83 15.43
N SER A 41 16.89 1.92 15.40
CA SER A 41 15.47 2.28 15.27
C SER A 41 14.86 2.49 16.64
N ILE A 42 14.27 3.66 16.89
CA ILE A 42 13.68 3.99 18.19
C ILE A 42 12.22 4.44 18.01
N GLU A 43 11.34 3.80 18.75
CA GLU A 43 9.92 4.12 18.80
C GLU A 43 9.67 5.53 19.37
N GLN A 44 8.76 6.25 18.73
CA GLN A 44 8.25 7.56 19.13
C GLN A 44 6.75 7.46 19.38
N THR A 45 6.31 8.07 20.47
CA THR A 45 4.91 8.05 20.90
C THR A 45 4.16 9.25 20.33
N PHE A 46 2.91 9.03 19.91
CA PHE A 46 2.02 10.12 19.52
C PHE A 46 1.54 10.95 20.72
N ASN A 47 1.41 12.26 20.51
CA ASN A 47 0.70 13.15 21.40
C ASN A 47 -0.81 13.05 21.08
N GLY A 48 -1.54 12.35 21.93
CA GLY A 48 -2.96 12.04 21.73
C GLY A 48 -3.19 10.58 21.35
N GLN A 49 -4.44 10.13 21.46
CA GLN A 49 -4.82 8.78 21.06
C GLN A 49 -4.97 8.72 19.54
N ALA A 50 -4.06 7.98 18.90
CA ALA A 50 -4.18 7.63 17.49
C ALA A 50 -5.36 6.69 17.29
N ASP A 51 -6.29 7.11 16.44
CA ASP A 51 -7.49 6.35 16.11
C ASP A 51 -7.99 6.77 14.71
N PHE A 52 -8.87 5.98 14.13
CA PHE A 52 -9.48 6.28 12.83
C PHE A 52 -10.16 7.66 12.84
N GLY A 53 -9.99 8.41 11.75
CA GLY A 53 -10.58 9.74 11.56
C GLY A 53 -9.97 10.85 12.45
N ARG A 54 -8.89 10.57 13.19
CA ARG A 54 -8.23 11.55 14.07
C ARG A 54 -6.89 12.01 13.49
N ARG A 55 -6.56 13.26 13.84
CA ARG A 55 -5.23 13.85 13.66
C ARG A 55 -4.39 13.62 14.91
N VAL A 56 -3.18 13.11 14.73
CA VAL A 56 -2.18 12.95 15.79
C VAL A 56 -0.86 13.58 15.41
N THR A 57 -0.10 14.02 16.42
CA THR A 57 1.22 14.64 16.22
C THR A 57 2.26 13.83 16.97
N CYS A 58 3.34 13.47 16.28
CA CYS A 58 4.52 12.87 16.88
C CYS A 58 5.65 13.92 16.92
N ILE A 59 6.24 14.15 18.09
CA ILE A 59 7.46 14.96 18.21
C ILE A 59 8.65 14.01 18.12
N ILE A 60 9.54 14.24 17.15
CA ILE A 60 10.74 13.42 17.01
C ILE A 60 11.69 13.76 18.16
N SER A 61 11.94 12.79 19.04
CA SER A 61 12.91 12.95 20.13
C SER A 61 14.34 13.08 19.60
N ARG A 62 15.23 13.70 20.39
CA ARG A 62 16.63 13.92 20.00
C ARG A 62 17.53 12.83 20.57
N ASN A 63 17.21 11.57 20.27
CA ASN A 63 17.98 10.42 20.74
C ASN A 63 19.27 10.20 19.95
N GLY A 64 19.29 10.51 18.65
CA GLY A 64 20.48 10.48 17.79
C GLY A 64 20.80 11.82 17.11
N ASP A 65 21.83 11.82 16.27
CA ASP A 65 22.34 13.04 15.62
C ASP A 65 21.61 13.38 14.31
N LEU A 66 21.26 12.36 13.52
CA LEU A 66 20.46 12.49 12.29
C LEU A 66 19.22 11.57 12.36
N ALA A 67 18.13 11.96 11.71
CA ALA A 67 16.96 11.12 11.47
C ALA A 67 16.94 10.63 10.01
N TYR A 68 16.72 9.33 9.83
CA TYR A 68 16.65 8.66 8.53
C TYR A 68 15.25 8.08 8.30
N ARG A 69 15.15 6.83 7.84
CA ARG A 69 13.89 6.14 7.54
C ARG A 69 12.95 6.22 8.72
N THR A 70 11.70 6.51 8.39
CA THR A 70 10.62 6.62 9.36
C THR A 70 9.49 5.70 8.93
N TYR A 71 9.02 4.88 9.86
CA TYR A 71 7.96 3.91 9.64
C TYR A 71 6.80 4.21 10.58
N LEU A 72 5.59 4.22 10.03
CA LEU A 72 4.36 4.22 10.81
C LEU A 72 4.01 2.78 11.16
N GLN A 73 4.05 2.44 12.44
CA GLN A 73 3.54 1.17 12.95
C GLN A 73 2.10 1.35 13.38
N VAL A 74 1.18 0.53 12.86
CA VAL A 74 -0.23 0.54 13.26
C VAL A 74 -0.71 -0.89 13.47
N THR A 75 -1.39 -1.13 14.57
CA THR A 75 -2.02 -2.40 14.87
C THR A 75 -3.53 -2.29 14.64
N LEU A 76 -4.00 -2.96 13.60
CA LEU A 76 -5.41 -3.04 13.23
C LEU A 76 -6.16 -3.96 14.22
N PRO A 77 -7.40 -3.61 14.60
CA PRO A 77 -8.20 -4.43 15.50
C PRO A 77 -8.68 -5.72 14.83
N GLU A 78 -8.93 -6.73 15.66
CA GLU A 78 -9.65 -7.94 15.23
C GLU A 78 -11.10 -7.59 14.90
N ILE A 79 -11.60 -8.04 13.74
CA ILE A 79 -13.03 -7.97 13.39
C ILE A 79 -13.59 -9.38 13.42
N ASN A 80 -14.31 -9.68 14.49
CA ASN A 80 -14.82 -11.03 14.74
C ASN A 80 -16.31 -11.18 14.46
N GLN A 81 -16.75 -12.43 14.48
CA GLN A 81 -18.12 -12.84 14.24
C GLN A 81 -19.14 -12.34 15.27
N LEU A 82 -18.69 -11.85 16.44
CA LEU A 82 -19.54 -11.26 17.47
C LEU A 82 -19.91 -9.81 17.18
N MET A 83 -19.31 -9.18 16.16
CA MET A 83 -19.57 -7.79 15.76
C MET A 83 -20.74 -7.65 14.78
N GLY A 84 -21.59 -8.68 14.70
CA GLY A 84 -22.81 -8.70 13.87
C GLY A 84 -23.97 -7.91 14.48
N ASN A 85 -25.18 -8.12 13.95
CA ASN A 85 -26.38 -7.49 14.49
C ASN A 85 -26.75 -8.11 15.86
N SER A 86 -27.18 -7.28 16.82
CA SER A 86 -27.63 -7.74 18.15
C SER A 86 -28.71 -8.83 18.09
N ALA A 87 -29.53 -8.86 17.02
CA ALA A 87 -30.51 -9.92 16.78
C ALA A 87 -29.87 -11.28 16.43
N THR A 88 -28.78 -11.31 15.66
CA THR A 88 -28.12 -12.55 15.21
C THR A 88 -27.20 -13.16 16.27
N LEU A 89 -26.70 -12.35 17.21
CA LEU A 89 -25.96 -12.80 18.39
C LEU A 89 -26.81 -13.67 19.34
N SER A 90 -28.12 -13.40 19.41
CA SER A 90 -29.04 -14.12 20.28
C SER A 90 -29.45 -15.51 19.76
N SER A 91 -29.29 -15.76 18.46
CA SER A 91 -29.59 -17.04 17.80
C SER A 91 -28.35 -17.91 17.59
N GLY A 92 -27.15 -17.44 17.96
CA GLY A 92 -25.88 -18.13 17.68
C GLY A 92 -25.50 -18.13 16.19
N ALA A 93 -26.18 -17.34 15.36
CA ALA A 93 -25.88 -17.19 13.95
C ALA A 93 -24.86 -16.04 13.76
N TYR A 94 -23.59 -16.40 13.79
CA TYR A 94 -22.48 -15.54 13.41
C TYR A 94 -22.59 -15.17 11.92
N SER A 95 -22.64 -13.87 11.59
CA SER A 95 -22.85 -13.43 10.20
C SER A 95 -22.13 -12.12 9.88
N VAL A 96 -20.85 -11.99 10.27
CA VAL A 96 -20.02 -10.85 9.86
C VAL A 96 -19.17 -11.25 8.65
N TYR A 97 -19.33 -10.51 7.56
CA TYR A 97 -18.47 -10.60 6.40
C TYR A 97 -17.66 -9.31 6.36
N ALA A 98 -16.35 -9.41 6.55
CA ALA A 98 -15.49 -8.25 6.64
C ALA A 98 -14.23 -8.43 5.81
N ARG A 99 -13.73 -7.33 5.25
CA ARG A 99 -12.37 -7.21 4.72
C ARG A 99 -11.89 -5.78 4.89
N TRP A 100 -10.58 -5.61 5.03
CA TRP A 100 -9.96 -4.32 4.81
C TRP A 100 -9.92 -4.03 3.30
N LEU A 101 -10.13 -2.77 2.92
CA LEU A 101 -9.96 -2.36 1.53
C LEU A 101 -8.49 -2.51 1.12
N ASP A 102 -8.27 -2.60 -0.19
CA ASP A 102 -6.97 -2.94 -0.76
C ASP A 102 -5.90 -1.93 -0.31
N PHE A 103 -4.68 -2.43 -0.05
CA PHE A 103 -3.56 -1.66 0.50
C PHE A 103 -3.92 -0.87 1.79
N PRO A 104 -4.36 -1.56 2.85
CA PRO A 104 -4.92 -0.91 4.04
C PRO A 104 -3.95 0.04 4.73
N GLY A 105 -2.64 -0.25 4.73
CA GLY A 105 -1.62 0.63 5.30
C GLY A 105 -1.51 1.98 4.59
N GLU A 106 -1.61 2.00 3.25
CA GLU A 106 -1.59 3.25 2.46
C GLU A 106 -2.95 3.94 2.54
N GLN A 107 -4.05 3.18 2.47
CA GLN A 107 -5.41 3.73 2.56
C GLN A 107 -5.68 4.40 3.91
N LEU A 108 -5.14 3.87 4.99
CA LEU A 108 -5.30 4.42 6.33
C LEU A 108 -4.78 5.87 6.45
N ILE A 109 -3.75 6.23 5.69
CA ILE A 109 -3.11 7.54 5.75
C ILE A 109 -3.90 8.51 4.86
N ALA A 110 -4.60 9.48 5.46
CA ALA A 110 -5.20 10.56 4.70
C ALA A 110 -4.10 11.53 4.23
N GLN A 111 -3.31 12.03 5.17
CA GLN A 111 -2.13 12.85 4.91
C GLN A 111 -1.12 12.76 6.05
N VAL A 112 0.15 13.00 5.71
CA VAL A 112 1.25 13.11 6.66
C VAL A 112 2.07 14.36 6.35
N GLU A 113 2.39 15.15 7.36
CA GLU A 113 3.12 16.41 7.24
C GLU A 113 4.38 16.38 8.08
N VAL A 114 5.49 16.88 7.51
CA VAL A 114 6.69 17.20 8.28
C VAL A 114 6.71 18.69 8.54
N GLU A 115 6.71 19.04 9.82
CA GLU A 115 6.79 20.40 10.32
C GLU A 115 8.10 20.56 11.09
N ILE A 116 8.86 21.59 10.76
CA ILE A 116 10.09 21.94 11.49
C ILE A 116 9.94 23.37 11.98
N GLY A 117 9.95 23.54 13.30
CA GLY A 117 9.93 24.87 13.89
C GLY A 117 8.66 25.69 13.67
N GLY A 118 7.49 25.04 13.54
CA GLY A 118 6.24 25.72 13.23
C GLY A 118 5.95 25.83 11.73
N GLN A 119 6.92 25.51 10.86
CA GLN A 119 6.77 25.60 9.41
C GLN A 119 6.59 24.22 8.79
N ARG A 120 5.55 24.06 7.96
CA ARG A 120 5.35 22.84 7.16
C ARG A 120 6.35 22.80 6.02
N ILE A 121 7.20 21.78 5.99
CA ILE A 121 8.22 21.58 4.96
C ILE A 121 7.67 20.72 3.83
N ASP A 122 7.04 19.60 4.13
CA ASP A 122 6.47 18.71 3.11
C ASP A 122 5.17 18.08 3.61
N ARG A 123 4.32 17.67 2.68
CA ARG A 123 3.06 16.98 2.94
C ARG A 123 2.86 15.90 1.89
N GLN A 124 2.59 14.69 2.35
CA GLN A 124 2.32 13.53 1.50
C GLN A 124 0.94 12.95 1.84
N TYR A 125 0.39 12.16 0.91
CA TYR A 125 -0.93 11.55 1.00
C TYR A 125 -0.82 10.04 0.78
N GLY A 126 -1.74 9.25 1.32
CA GLY A 126 -1.76 7.79 1.10
C GLY A 126 -1.82 7.43 -0.38
N ASP A 127 -2.68 8.11 -1.15
CA ASP A 127 -2.82 7.95 -2.60
C ASP A 127 -1.50 8.23 -3.34
N TRP A 128 -0.75 9.26 -2.90
CA TRP A 128 0.54 9.58 -3.47
C TRP A 128 1.56 8.48 -3.18
N MET A 129 1.59 7.94 -1.96
CA MET A 129 2.50 6.85 -1.60
C MET A 129 2.25 5.62 -2.48
N HIS A 130 0.97 5.27 -2.68
CA HIS A 130 0.57 4.18 -3.57
C HIS A 130 1.09 4.39 -4.99
N ILE A 131 0.77 5.55 -5.60
CA ILE A 131 1.18 5.90 -6.96
C ILE A 131 2.72 5.90 -7.09
N TRP A 132 3.42 6.48 -6.12
CA TRP A 132 4.87 6.56 -6.14
C TRP A 132 5.53 5.19 -5.99
N ASN A 133 4.99 4.30 -5.15
CA ASN A 133 5.46 2.92 -5.01
C ASN A 133 5.27 2.14 -6.30
N GLN A 134 4.15 2.30 -7.01
CA GLN A 134 3.95 1.62 -8.29
C GLN A 134 5.01 2.00 -9.34
N LEU A 135 5.47 3.25 -9.34
CA LEU A 135 6.47 3.76 -10.27
C LEU A 135 7.90 3.36 -9.90
N THR A 136 8.23 3.39 -8.60
CA THR A 136 9.63 3.33 -8.13
C THR A 136 10.03 1.98 -7.53
N MET A 137 9.07 1.15 -7.10
CA MET A 137 9.36 -0.11 -6.44
C MET A 137 9.67 -1.22 -7.45
N THR A 138 10.76 -1.96 -7.19
CA THR A 138 11.11 -3.15 -7.97
C THR A 138 10.21 -4.34 -7.63
N ALA A 139 9.95 -5.20 -8.61
CA ALA A 139 9.14 -6.41 -8.42
C ALA A 139 9.69 -7.35 -7.33
N GLU A 140 10.99 -7.33 -7.08
CA GLU A 140 11.64 -8.16 -6.06
C GLU A 140 11.25 -7.74 -4.62
N GLN A 141 11.06 -6.44 -4.39
CA GLN A 141 10.69 -5.92 -3.06
C GLN A 141 9.18 -5.87 -2.84
N GLN A 142 8.39 -5.87 -3.91
CA GLN A 142 6.92 -5.77 -3.88
C GLN A 142 6.26 -6.75 -2.92
N ARG A 143 6.61 -8.04 -2.98
CA ARG A 143 6.00 -9.06 -2.11
C ARG A 143 6.24 -8.79 -0.62
N GLY A 144 7.43 -8.30 -0.26
CA GLY A 144 7.75 -7.90 1.11
C GLY A 144 6.97 -6.65 1.51
N TYR A 145 6.90 -5.67 0.60
CA TYR A 145 6.16 -4.43 0.80
C TYR A 145 4.67 -4.67 1.06
N PHE A 146 4.01 -5.49 0.25
CA PHE A 146 2.58 -5.81 0.39
C PHE A 146 2.27 -6.45 1.75
N LYS A 147 3.17 -7.30 2.28
CA LYS A 147 3.04 -7.81 3.64
C LYS A 147 3.19 -6.74 4.71
N MET A 148 4.10 -5.78 4.53
CA MET A 148 4.29 -4.67 5.48
C MET A 148 3.06 -3.76 5.55
N ILE A 149 2.44 -3.46 4.41
CA ILE A 149 1.25 -2.58 4.35
C ILE A 149 -0.09 -3.32 4.42
N GLY A 150 -0.07 -4.64 4.60
CA GLY A 150 -1.26 -5.45 4.86
C GLY A 150 -2.08 -5.81 3.61
N ASN A 151 -1.53 -5.70 2.40
CA ASN A 151 -2.17 -6.24 1.20
C ASN A 151 -1.92 -7.76 1.13
N THR A 152 -2.71 -8.52 1.88
CA THR A 152 -2.62 -9.98 1.97
C THR A 152 -4.01 -10.59 1.94
N THR A 153 -4.13 -11.84 1.47
CA THR A 153 -5.39 -12.59 1.43
C THR A 153 -6.08 -12.66 2.80
N GLN A 154 -5.33 -12.62 3.90
CA GLN A 154 -5.90 -12.63 5.26
C GLN A 154 -6.62 -11.34 5.67
N LEU A 155 -6.24 -10.21 5.10
CA LEU A 155 -6.77 -8.89 5.47
C LEU A 155 -7.68 -8.32 4.38
N THR A 156 -7.34 -8.52 3.12
CA THR A 156 -8.03 -7.89 1.99
C THR A 156 -9.08 -8.78 1.34
N PHE A 157 -9.14 -10.08 1.66
CA PHE A 157 -10.24 -10.94 1.22
C PHE A 157 -11.30 -11.05 2.31
N ILE A 158 -12.54 -11.34 1.90
CA ILE A 158 -13.67 -11.45 2.83
C ILE A 158 -13.50 -12.61 3.81
N THR A 159 -13.88 -12.35 5.06
CA THR A 159 -14.13 -13.38 6.06
C THR A 159 -15.53 -13.97 5.89
N ASP A 160 -15.71 -15.22 6.28
CA ASP A 160 -17.01 -15.90 6.27
C ASP A 160 -17.19 -16.72 7.55
N PRO A 161 -18.38 -16.70 8.18
CA PRO A 161 -18.67 -17.52 9.36
C PRO A 161 -18.39 -19.02 9.23
N SER A 162 -18.40 -19.53 8.00
CA SER A 162 -18.17 -20.93 7.64
C SER A 162 -16.68 -21.32 7.60
N PHE A 163 -15.78 -20.34 7.55
CA PHE A 163 -14.34 -20.54 7.54
C PHE A 163 -13.78 -20.98 8.90
N ALA A 164 -12.51 -21.34 8.94
CA ALA A 164 -11.85 -21.77 10.17
C ALA A 164 -11.71 -20.62 11.18
N ASP A 165 -11.72 -20.96 12.47
CA ASP A 165 -11.51 -20.02 13.55
C ASP A 165 -10.09 -19.40 13.50
N VAL A 166 -9.95 -18.21 14.08
CA VAL A 166 -8.63 -17.57 14.27
C VAL A 166 -7.97 -18.15 15.51
N ASP A 167 -6.79 -18.75 15.35
CA ASP A 167 -6.02 -19.28 16.48
C ASP A 167 -5.52 -18.14 17.36
N GLY A 168 -5.90 -18.16 18.64
CA GLY A 168 -5.35 -17.26 19.64
C GLY A 168 -3.95 -17.71 20.08
N PRO A 169 -3.10 -16.83 20.65
CA PRO A 169 -1.75 -17.20 21.11
C PRO A 169 -1.70 -18.34 22.15
N CYS A 170 -2.85 -18.72 22.72
CA CYS A 170 -2.99 -19.73 23.77
C CYS A 170 -4.08 -20.78 23.48
N ASP A 171 -4.72 -20.74 22.31
CA ASP A 171 -5.69 -21.76 21.90
C ASP A 171 -4.99 -22.82 21.01
N SER A 172 -5.61 -23.99 20.88
CA SER A 172 -5.11 -25.10 20.05
C SER A 172 -6.22 -25.74 19.21
N THR A 173 -7.34 -25.06 19.06
CA THR A 173 -8.54 -25.57 18.37
C THR A 173 -8.56 -25.20 16.88
N ALA A 174 -7.77 -24.20 16.46
CA ALA A 174 -7.72 -23.73 15.08
C ALA A 174 -6.47 -24.22 14.32
N PRO A 175 -6.52 -24.36 12.97
CA PRO A 175 -5.36 -24.68 12.16
C PRO A 175 -4.28 -23.60 12.33
N ARG A 176 -3.09 -23.98 12.81
CA ARG A 176 -1.94 -23.07 13.02
C ARG A 176 -1.36 -22.46 11.73
N GLN A 177 -1.85 -22.89 10.56
CA GLN A 177 -1.30 -22.49 9.26
C GLN A 177 -1.98 -21.24 8.70
N VAL A 178 -1.16 -20.34 8.16
CA VAL A 178 -1.51 -19.00 7.66
C VAL A 178 -2.29 -19.06 6.33
N CYS A 179 -2.31 -20.20 5.64
CA CYS A 179 -2.94 -20.36 4.33
C CYS A 179 -4.44 -20.68 4.38
N ALA A 180 -5.01 -21.03 5.53
CA ALA A 180 -6.42 -21.38 5.61
C ALA A 180 -7.33 -20.12 5.64
N PRO A 181 -8.50 -20.15 4.96
CA PRO A 181 -9.53 -19.14 5.10
C PRO A 181 -9.94 -18.96 6.56
N ARG A 182 -10.11 -17.71 7.01
CA ARG A 182 -10.45 -17.37 8.40
C ARG A 182 -11.80 -16.71 8.52
N ASN A 183 -12.53 -17.05 9.58
CA ASN A 183 -13.83 -16.46 9.86
C ASN A 183 -13.74 -15.08 10.51
N ALA A 184 -12.59 -14.60 10.93
CA ALA A 184 -12.42 -13.25 11.46
C ALA A 184 -11.14 -12.61 10.91
N LEU A 185 -11.16 -11.28 10.83
CA LEU A 185 -9.96 -10.52 10.47
C LEU A 185 -9.04 -10.49 11.70
N PRO A 186 -7.83 -11.03 11.62
CA PRO A 186 -6.94 -11.12 12.78
C PRO A 186 -6.36 -9.74 13.13
N GLU A 187 -6.11 -9.52 14.43
CA GLU A 187 -5.28 -8.40 14.87
C GLU A 187 -3.90 -8.47 14.18
N THR A 188 -3.55 -7.42 13.42
CA THR A 188 -2.33 -7.42 12.61
C THR A 188 -1.61 -6.10 12.72
N THR A 189 -0.29 -6.16 12.89
CA THR A 189 0.58 -4.98 12.92
C THR A 189 1.17 -4.72 11.54
N LEU A 190 0.95 -3.52 11.04
CA LEU A 190 1.44 -3.01 9.76
C LEU A 190 2.61 -2.05 9.97
N TYR A 191 3.50 -1.99 8.99
CA TYR A 191 4.65 -1.07 8.95
C TYR A 191 4.63 -0.29 7.63
N VAL A 192 4.19 0.96 7.66
CA VAL A 192 4.07 1.82 6.47
C VAL A 192 5.26 2.77 6.40
N PRO A 193 6.18 2.63 5.41
CA PRO A 193 7.32 3.54 5.29
C PRO A 193 6.89 4.91 4.75
N LEU A 194 7.32 5.97 5.43
CA LEU A 194 7.12 7.34 4.95
C LEU A 194 8.16 7.69 3.88
N GLN A 195 7.77 8.49 2.89
CA GLN A 195 8.57 8.75 1.69
C GLN A 195 9.10 10.19 1.60
N PHE A 196 9.38 10.81 2.75
CA PHE A 196 10.00 12.14 2.78
C PHE A 196 11.43 12.12 2.21
N TRP A 197 11.95 13.28 1.84
CA TRP A 197 13.29 13.41 1.22
C TRP A 197 14.42 12.81 2.06
N PHE A 198 14.29 12.82 3.39
CA PHE A 198 15.28 12.27 4.32
C PHE A 198 15.11 10.76 4.57
N CYS A 199 14.01 10.16 4.12
CA CYS A 199 13.76 8.71 4.24
C CYS A 199 14.34 7.92 3.06
N THR A 200 14.46 8.54 1.88
CA THR A 200 14.88 7.85 0.64
C THR A 200 16.39 7.75 0.51
N ASN A 201 17.14 8.81 0.85
CA ASN A 201 18.59 8.85 0.68
C ASN A 201 19.30 9.18 2.01
N PRO A 202 20.23 8.33 2.50
CA PRO A 202 20.97 8.61 3.73
C PRO A 202 21.83 9.88 3.64
N GLY A 203 22.25 10.30 2.43
CA GLY A 203 22.95 11.57 2.23
C GLY A 203 22.12 12.82 2.53
N LEU A 204 20.80 12.66 2.67
CA LEU A 204 19.85 13.72 3.02
C LEU A 204 19.19 13.51 4.39
N ALA A 205 19.76 12.61 5.22
CA ALA A 205 19.26 12.39 6.58
C ALA A 205 19.19 13.73 7.34
N LEU A 206 18.09 13.93 8.06
CA LEU A 206 17.76 15.21 8.67
C LEU A 206 18.65 15.45 9.91
N PRO A 207 19.51 16.48 9.96
CA PRO A 207 20.42 16.68 11.07
C PRO A 207 19.74 17.30 12.29
N LEU A 208 19.22 16.46 13.17
CA LEU A 208 18.59 16.87 14.43
C LEU A 208 19.55 17.67 15.32
N ILE A 209 20.85 17.32 15.31
CA ILE A 209 21.87 18.04 16.06
C ILE A 209 22.06 19.49 15.61
N ALA A 210 21.79 19.78 14.33
CA ALA A 210 21.89 21.12 13.76
C ALA A 210 20.61 21.94 13.95
N LEU A 211 19.52 21.32 14.46
CA LEU A 211 18.20 21.92 14.65
C LEU A 211 17.87 22.14 16.14
N GLN A 212 18.85 22.59 16.94
CA GLN A 212 18.70 22.63 18.40
C GLN A 212 17.56 23.53 18.91
N TYR A 213 17.16 24.55 18.17
CA TYR A 213 16.07 25.46 18.55
C TYR A 213 14.74 25.14 17.88
N HIS A 214 14.71 24.14 16.99
CA HIS A 214 13.51 23.75 16.27
C HIS A 214 13.11 22.31 16.63
N GLU A 215 11.85 22.13 16.95
CA GLU A 215 11.25 20.81 17.08
C GLU A 215 10.88 20.30 15.70
N VAL A 216 11.14 19.01 15.45
CA VAL A 216 10.66 18.31 14.26
C VAL A 216 9.41 17.55 14.67
N LYS A 217 8.30 17.84 14.00
CA LYS A 217 6.98 17.25 14.24
C LYS A 217 6.52 16.54 12.99
N ILE A 218 5.96 15.35 13.17
CA ILE A 218 5.24 14.63 12.13
C ILE A 218 3.77 14.66 12.52
N ASN A 219 2.97 15.36 11.72
CA ASN A 219 1.52 15.39 11.89
C ASN A 219 0.91 14.35 10.95
N LEU A 220 0.08 13.47 11.50
CA LEU A 220 -0.55 12.38 10.76
C LEU A 220 -2.06 12.49 10.90
N ASP A 221 -2.75 12.50 9.77
CA ASP A 221 -4.21 12.45 9.71
C ASP A 221 -4.61 11.06 9.20
N LEU A 222 -5.35 10.33 10.04
CA LEU A 222 -5.84 8.99 9.72
C LEU A 222 -7.25 9.09 9.12
N ARG A 223 -7.53 8.29 8.10
CA ARG A 223 -8.88 8.20 7.50
C ARG A 223 -9.88 7.60 8.49
N PRO A 224 -11.17 7.95 8.38
CA PRO A 224 -12.22 7.26 9.13
C PRO A 224 -12.30 5.79 8.71
N ILE A 225 -12.72 4.93 9.64
CA ILE A 225 -12.80 3.48 9.43
C ILE A 225 -13.74 3.10 8.27
N ASP A 226 -14.75 3.91 8.00
CA ASP A 226 -15.69 3.73 6.87
C ASP A 226 -15.02 3.76 5.49
N GLU A 227 -13.85 4.41 5.39
CA GLU A 227 -13.05 4.45 4.15
C GLU A 227 -11.97 3.37 4.10
N CYS A 228 -11.83 2.55 5.15
CA CYS A 228 -10.78 1.51 5.27
C CYS A 228 -11.36 0.10 5.39
N LEU A 229 -12.55 -0.06 5.96
CA LEU A 229 -13.19 -1.34 6.25
C LEU A 229 -14.47 -1.51 5.43
N TRP A 230 -14.65 -2.68 4.84
CA TRP A 230 -15.94 -3.13 4.32
C TRP A 230 -16.46 -4.28 5.19
N ALA A 231 -17.53 -4.03 5.95
CA ALA A 231 -18.10 -5.01 6.87
C ALA A 231 -19.64 -5.03 6.82
N VAL A 232 -20.21 -6.18 6.47
CA VAL A 232 -21.66 -6.37 6.30
C VAL A 232 -22.17 -7.57 7.08
N THR A 233 -23.45 -7.54 7.44
CA THR A 233 -24.10 -8.62 8.20
C THR A 233 -24.69 -9.72 7.32
N SER A 234 -24.74 -9.51 6.00
CA SER A 234 -25.28 -10.47 5.02
C SER A 234 -24.70 -10.15 3.65
N LEU A 235 -24.21 -11.18 2.95
CA LEU A 235 -23.93 -11.12 1.51
C LEU A 235 -25.18 -11.34 0.65
N SER A 236 -26.22 -11.91 1.27
CA SER A 236 -27.49 -12.13 0.58
C SER A 236 -28.38 -10.90 0.72
N CYS A 237 -28.80 -10.37 -0.44
CA CYS A 237 -29.93 -9.43 -0.50
C CYS A 237 -31.27 -10.16 -0.41
N ASN A 238 -31.25 -11.35 0.20
CA ASN A 238 -32.41 -12.20 0.39
C ASN A 238 -32.78 -12.17 1.91
N SER A 239 -34.02 -11.86 2.34
CA SER A 239 -34.48 -11.60 3.71
C SER A 239 -35.19 -12.80 4.35
N THR A 240 -34.62 -13.26 5.46
CA THR A 240 -35.25 -13.95 6.59
C THR A 240 -35.18 -15.48 6.65
N ASP A 241 -34.58 -15.93 7.75
CA ASP A 241 -34.77 -17.19 8.47
C ASP A 241 -34.57 -18.51 7.71
N ASN A 242 -33.31 -18.85 7.46
CA ASN A 242 -32.56 -19.78 8.32
C ASN A 242 -31.34 -20.35 7.55
N PRO A 243 -30.08 -20.08 7.94
CA PRO A 243 -28.93 -20.74 7.34
C PRO A 243 -28.97 -22.28 7.51
N LYS A 244 -29.70 -22.81 8.51
CA LYS A 244 -29.91 -24.25 8.72
C LYS A 244 -31.15 -24.56 9.59
N SER A 245 -32.38 -24.61 9.06
CA SER A 245 -33.41 -25.55 9.57
C SER A 245 -34.61 -25.71 8.63
N GLY A 246 -34.99 -26.98 8.41
CA GLY A 246 -36.37 -27.38 8.14
C GLY A 246 -36.84 -27.35 6.68
N ASN A 247 -36.69 -28.49 6.00
CA ASN A 247 -37.58 -29.08 4.98
C ASN A 247 -38.35 -28.10 4.05
N PRO A 248 -38.13 -28.12 2.71
CA PRO A 248 -38.90 -27.31 1.77
C PRO A 248 -40.39 -27.70 1.82
N ARG A 249 -41.19 -27.03 2.66
CA ARG A 249 -42.61 -27.30 2.78
C ARG A 249 -43.36 -26.67 1.61
N GLY A 250 -43.59 -27.49 0.60
CA GLY A 250 -44.67 -27.36 -0.37
C GLY A 250 -44.19 -27.12 -1.81
N PRO A 251 -44.59 -27.97 -2.79
CA PRO A 251 -44.30 -27.70 -4.19
C PRO A 251 -45.07 -26.45 -4.63
N GLY A 252 -44.39 -25.54 -5.36
CA GLY A 252 -45.08 -24.50 -6.11
C GLY A 252 -46.00 -25.11 -7.17
N PRO A 253 -46.80 -24.31 -7.90
CA PRO A 253 -47.75 -24.77 -8.92
C PRO A 253 -47.16 -25.72 -9.98
N ASN A 254 -45.82 -25.76 -10.11
CA ASN A 254 -45.06 -26.51 -11.12
C ASN A 254 -44.14 -27.59 -10.53
N GLY A 255 -44.25 -27.96 -9.24
CA GLY A 255 -43.43 -29.02 -8.64
C GLY A 255 -41.98 -28.65 -8.29
N TYR A 256 -41.56 -27.41 -8.56
CA TYR A 256 -40.26 -26.88 -8.14
C TYR A 256 -40.37 -26.20 -6.76
N PRO A 257 -39.31 -26.23 -5.92
CA PRO A 257 -39.28 -25.49 -4.67
C PRO A 257 -39.45 -23.99 -4.95
N ASN A 258 -40.28 -23.32 -4.14
CA ASN A 258 -40.57 -21.91 -4.28
C ASN A 258 -39.41 -21.09 -3.66
N LEU A 259 -38.45 -20.67 -4.49
CA LEU A 259 -37.18 -20.05 -4.06
C LEU A 259 -37.27 -18.55 -3.69
N ALA A 260 -38.47 -17.95 -3.74
CA ALA A 260 -38.61 -16.49 -3.85
C ALA A 260 -39.55 -15.87 -2.81
N GLN A 261 -39.39 -16.16 -1.51
CA GLN A 261 -40.29 -15.54 -0.51
C GLN A 261 -39.64 -14.75 0.60
N ASN A 262 -38.32 -14.63 0.61
CA ASN A 262 -37.63 -14.04 1.73
C ASN A 262 -36.46 -13.21 1.16
N GLN A 263 -36.71 -11.93 0.79
CA GLN A 263 -35.78 -10.99 0.13
C GLN A 263 -35.55 -9.62 0.82
N TYR A 264 -34.30 -9.20 1.09
CA TYR A 264 -33.99 -7.84 1.60
C TYR A 264 -34.30 -6.90 0.44
N THR A 265 -34.93 -5.76 0.73
CA THR A 265 -35.21 -4.79 -0.33
C THR A 265 -33.89 -4.28 -0.91
N VAL A 266 -33.74 -4.36 -2.23
CA VAL A 266 -32.63 -3.76 -2.98
C VAL A 266 -32.40 -2.32 -2.48
N GLY A 267 -31.15 -1.98 -2.21
CA GLY A 267 -30.76 -0.68 -1.66
C GLY A 267 -30.89 -0.54 -0.14
N ALA A 268 -31.27 -1.58 0.61
CA ALA A 268 -31.21 -1.56 2.07
C ALA A 268 -29.75 -1.63 2.57
N PRO A 269 -29.36 -0.82 3.57
CA PRO A 269 -28.03 -0.93 4.18
C PRO A 269 -27.94 -2.20 5.04
N VAL A 270 -26.87 -2.98 4.86
CA VAL A 270 -26.61 -4.23 5.60
C VAL A 270 -25.32 -4.14 6.44
N THR A 271 -25.03 -2.95 6.96
CA THR A 271 -23.78 -2.62 7.68
C THR A 271 -23.61 -3.39 8.99
N ALA A 272 -22.41 -3.92 9.25
CA ALA A 272 -22.03 -4.45 10.56
C ALA A 272 -21.62 -3.32 11.51
N THR A 273 -22.60 -2.62 12.10
CA THR A 273 -22.37 -1.38 12.88
C THR A 273 -21.37 -1.52 14.04
N ILE A 274 -21.28 -2.69 14.68
CA ILE A 274 -20.32 -2.90 15.79
C ILE A 274 -18.88 -2.94 15.28
N ALA A 275 -18.65 -3.46 14.07
CA ALA A 275 -17.32 -3.50 13.45
C ALA A 275 -16.79 -2.09 13.14
N TYR A 276 -17.67 -1.17 12.74
CA TYR A 276 -17.34 0.23 12.48
C TYR A 276 -17.13 1.08 13.75
N ASN A 277 -17.43 0.53 14.93
CA ASN A 277 -17.14 1.19 16.22
C ASN A 277 -15.79 0.76 16.82
N GLN A 278 -14.98 -0.02 16.09
CA GLN A 278 -13.66 -0.42 16.54
C GLN A 278 -12.65 0.72 16.41
N SER A 279 -11.71 0.75 17.36
CA SER A 279 -10.58 1.68 17.36
C SER A 279 -9.29 0.94 17.00
N LEU A 280 -8.25 1.69 16.60
CA LEU A 280 -6.91 1.13 16.47
C LEU A 280 -6.42 0.58 17.82
N VAL A 281 -5.78 -0.60 17.80
CA VAL A 281 -5.25 -1.23 19.02
C VAL A 281 -4.03 -0.46 19.52
N ALA A 282 -3.14 -0.11 18.59
CA ALA A 282 -1.95 0.68 18.85
C ALA A 282 -1.51 1.40 17.58
N ALA A 283 -0.83 2.54 17.75
CA ALA A 283 -0.07 3.16 16.68
C ALA A 283 1.14 3.88 17.27
N SER A 284 2.28 3.76 16.61
CA SER A 284 3.52 4.46 16.96
C SER A 284 4.37 4.73 15.74
N LEU A 285 5.39 5.57 15.90
CA LEU A 285 6.28 5.95 14.80
C LEU A 285 7.69 5.46 15.11
N TYR A 286 8.29 4.67 14.23
CA TYR A 286 9.68 4.25 14.35
C TYR A 286 10.57 5.16 13.51
N VAL A 287 11.60 5.73 14.14
CA VAL A 287 12.58 6.57 13.45
C VAL A 287 13.94 5.92 13.56
N ASP A 288 14.59 5.72 12.42
CA ASP A 288 15.99 5.27 12.37
C ASP A 288 16.90 6.47 12.66
N TYR A 289 17.58 6.43 13.80
CA TYR A 289 18.56 7.42 14.21
C TYR A 289 19.95 7.02 13.76
N VAL A 290 20.70 7.98 13.22
CA VAL A 290 22.12 7.82 12.89
C VAL A 290 22.95 8.53 13.97
N PHE A 291 23.90 7.79 14.54
CA PHE A 291 24.85 8.29 15.52
C PHE A 291 26.19 8.52 14.85
N LEU A 292 26.74 9.72 15.00
CA LEU A 292 27.98 10.13 14.36
C LEU A 292 29.13 10.14 15.38
N ASP A 293 30.35 9.90 14.90
CA ASP A 293 31.54 10.09 15.72
C ASP A 293 31.72 11.57 16.12
N THR A 294 32.42 11.81 17.22
CA THR A 294 32.53 13.12 17.90
C THR A 294 32.96 14.25 16.98
N ASP A 295 33.91 13.99 16.08
CA ASP A 295 34.44 15.01 15.17
C ASP A 295 33.45 15.38 14.07
N GLU A 296 32.77 14.41 13.48
CA GLU A 296 31.75 14.66 12.46
C GLU A 296 30.51 15.30 13.09
N ARG A 297 30.08 14.81 14.25
CA ARG A 297 29.02 15.39 15.07
C ARG A 297 29.25 16.88 15.35
N ARG A 298 30.47 17.26 15.74
CA ARG A 298 30.85 18.67 15.94
C ARG A 298 30.77 19.50 14.67
N ARG A 299 31.20 18.95 13.53
CA ARG A 299 31.11 19.63 12.22
C ARG A 299 29.66 19.86 11.82
N PHE A 300 28.79 18.86 12.03
CA PHE A 300 27.35 19.00 11.76
C PHE A 300 26.69 20.07 12.63
N ALA A 301 27.09 20.20 13.89
CA ALA A 301 26.53 21.22 14.78
C ALA A 301 27.00 22.65 14.46
N GLN A 302 28.24 22.82 13.98
CA GLN A 302 28.87 24.14 13.82
C GLN A 302 28.73 24.71 12.41
N ASN A 303 28.81 23.88 11.38
CA ASN A 303 28.81 24.34 10.00
C ASN A 303 27.38 24.55 9.49
N PRO A 304 27.17 25.55 8.61
CA PRO A 304 25.91 25.70 7.91
C PRO A 304 25.76 24.57 6.87
N HIS A 305 24.54 24.03 6.74
CA HIS A 305 24.20 23.00 5.76
C HIS A 305 23.16 23.50 4.78
N GLU A 306 23.31 23.10 3.52
CA GLU A 306 22.31 23.29 2.47
C GLU A 306 21.94 21.93 1.88
N TYR A 307 20.67 21.57 1.99
CA TYR A 307 20.13 20.36 1.41
C TYR A 307 19.23 20.70 0.23
N LEU A 308 19.51 20.10 -0.93
CA LEU A 308 18.56 20.07 -2.02
C LEU A 308 17.54 18.97 -1.73
N ILE A 309 16.34 19.39 -1.34
CA ILE A 309 15.24 18.51 -0.95
C ILE A 309 14.19 18.44 -2.06
N THR A 310 13.36 17.41 -2.01
CA THR A 310 12.17 17.26 -2.84
C THR A 310 10.92 17.49 -1.99
N GLN A 311 9.92 18.14 -2.58
CA GLN A 311 8.61 18.36 -1.96
C GLN A 311 7.51 17.90 -2.91
N LEU A 312 6.38 17.50 -2.34
CA LEU A 312 5.17 17.20 -3.09
C LEU A 312 4.26 18.43 -3.13
N GLN A 313 3.77 18.77 -4.32
CA GLN A 313 2.69 19.73 -4.50
C GLN A 313 1.44 19.03 -4.99
N PHE A 314 0.33 19.33 -4.33
CA PHE A 314 -1.01 18.88 -4.67
C PHE A 314 -1.98 20.01 -4.37
N THR A 315 -2.77 20.41 -5.38
CA THR A 315 -3.69 21.56 -5.28
C THR A 315 -5.11 21.15 -4.87
N GLY A 316 -5.36 19.87 -4.59
CA GLY A 316 -6.68 19.32 -4.32
C GLY A 316 -7.29 18.60 -5.53
N ASP A 317 -8.41 17.94 -5.28
CA ASP A 317 -9.19 17.23 -6.30
C ASP A 317 -9.95 18.22 -7.18
N GLU A 318 -9.89 18.02 -8.49
CA GLU A 318 -10.69 18.78 -9.47
C GLU A 318 -11.82 17.90 -10.00
N SER A 319 -13.07 18.25 -9.69
CA SER A 319 -14.24 17.52 -10.15
C SER A 319 -14.52 17.77 -11.63
N VAL A 320 -14.74 16.69 -12.38
CA VAL A 320 -15.01 16.72 -13.82
C VAL A 320 -16.28 15.91 -14.14
N GLY A 321 -17.11 16.46 -15.02
CA GLY A 321 -18.34 15.81 -15.52
C GLY A 321 -18.52 15.97 -17.03
N SER A 322 -17.54 16.54 -17.73
CA SER A 322 -17.50 16.64 -19.19
C SER A 322 -16.36 15.82 -19.75
N SER A 323 -16.49 15.36 -21.00
CA SER A 323 -15.43 14.60 -21.68
C SER A 323 -14.19 15.44 -22.00
N SER A 324 -14.31 16.77 -22.15
CA SER A 324 -13.16 17.65 -22.37
C SER A 324 -13.01 18.65 -21.23
N ASN A 325 -11.87 18.62 -20.55
CA ASN A 325 -11.60 19.47 -19.38
C ASN A 325 -10.27 20.20 -19.53
N LYS A 326 -10.23 21.44 -19.06
CA LYS A 326 -9.01 22.25 -18.98
C LYS A 326 -8.72 22.56 -17.52
N ILE A 327 -7.68 21.93 -16.99
CA ILE A 327 -7.28 22.04 -15.59
C ILE A 327 -6.13 23.04 -15.49
N LYS A 328 -6.30 24.07 -14.67
CA LYS A 328 -5.26 25.06 -14.43
C LYS A 328 -4.32 24.54 -13.34
N LEU A 329 -3.03 24.45 -13.65
CA LEU A 329 -2.00 24.00 -12.72
C LEU A 329 -1.41 25.21 -11.99
N ASN A 330 -1.55 25.24 -10.67
CA ASN A 330 -1.03 26.31 -9.81
C ASN A 330 0.21 25.86 -9.02
N PHE A 331 1.15 25.20 -9.70
CA PHE A 331 2.40 24.75 -9.09
C PHE A 331 3.45 25.86 -9.07
N ASN A 332 4.46 25.68 -8.21
CA ASN A 332 5.60 26.55 -8.06
C ASN A 332 6.91 25.75 -8.11
N HIS A 333 8.05 26.45 -8.06
CA HIS A 333 9.40 25.90 -8.00
C HIS A 333 9.82 25.11 -9.26
N PRO A 334 11.08 24.67 -9.34
CA PRO A 334 11.54 23.73 -10.36
C PRO A 334 10.90 22.35 -10.16
N VAL A 335 9.88 22.05 -10.95
CA VAL A 335 9.15 20.78 -10.98
C VAL A 335 9.92 19.76 -11.82
N LYS A 336 10.07 18.55 -11.29
CA LYS A 336 10.75 17.40 -11.93
C LYS A 336 9.82 16.67 -12.89
N GLU A 337 8.58 16.44 -12.46
CA GLU A 337 7.57 15.72 -13.22
C GLU A 337 6.15 16.11 -12.78
N LEU A 338 5.18 15.79 -13.63
CA LEU A 338 3.77 15.82 -13.32
C LEU A 338 3.24 14.39 -13.35
N ILE A 339 2.46 14.02 -12.34
CA ILE A 339 1.78 12.73 -12.26
C ILE A 339 0.31 13.03 -12.04
N TRP A 340 -0.58 12.41 -12.80
CA TRP A 340 -2.01 12.60 -12.61
C TRP A 340 -2.79 11.31 -12.77
N VAL A 341 -3.90 11.26 -12.05
CA VAL A 341 -4.87 10.18 -12.09
C VAL A 341 -6.27 10.77 -12.22
N VAL A 342 -7.16 10.01 -12.83
CA VAL A 342 -8.58 10.34 -12.92
C VAL A 342 -9.33 9.21 -12.24
N GLN A 343 -9.99 9.50 -11.13
CA GLN A 343 -10.74 8.51 -10.36
C GLN A 343 -12.23 8.72 -10.58
N PRO A 344 -12.95 7.77 -11.21
CA PRO A 344 -14.40 7.81 -11.26
C PRO A 344 -15.00 7.77 -9.85
N ASP A 345 -15.97 8.63 -9.55
CA ASP A 345 -16.59 8.68 -8.22
C ASP A 345 -17.31 7.37 -7.87
N GLN A 346 -17.74 6.63 -8.89
CA GLN A 346 -18.40 5.33 -8.74
C GLN A 346 -17.49 4.23 -8.16
N ASN A 347 -16.18 4.34 -8.33
CA ASN A 347 -15.22 3.38 -7.77
C ASN A 347 -15.04 3.59 -6.26
N VAL A 348 -15.36 4.80 -5.76
CA VAL A 348 -15.09 5.26 -4.38
C VAL A 348 -16.35 5.74 -3.66
N ASP A 349 -17.53 5.28 -4.06
CA ASP A 349 -18.78 5.54 -3.34
C ASP A 349 -18.94 4.55 -2.17
N TYR A 350 -18.24 4.86 -1.07
CA TYR A 350 -18.22 4.05 0.16
C TYR A 350 -19.62 3.76 0.71
N CYS A 351 -20.55 4.71 0.60
CA CYS A 351 -21.93 4.53 1.07
C CYS A 351 -22.65 3.47 0.24
N SER A 352 -22.53 3.52 -1.09
CA SER A 352 -23.16 2.53 -1.98
C SER A 352 -22.61 1.12 -1.77
N SER A 353 -21.35 0.99 -1.32
CA SER A 353 -20.72 -0.32 -1.07
C SER A 353 -21.41 -1.14 0.03
N LEU A 354 -22.21 -0.47 0.88
CA LEU A 354 -22.93 -1.08 2.00
C LEU A 354 -24.41 -1.32 1.69
N LEU A 355 -24.87 -0.84 0.53
CA LEU A 355 -26.24 -0.99 0.07
C LEU A 355 -26.39 -2.31 -0.69
N CYS A 356 -27.39 -3.08 -0.29
CA CYS A 356 -27.62 -4.37 -0.90
C CYS A 356 -27.89 -4.26 -2.41
N ASP A 357 -27.25 -5.13 -3.20
CA ASP A 357 -27.36 -5.26 -4.66
C ASP A 357 -26.74 -4.10 -5.48
N ALA A 358 -26.15 -3.11 -4.80
CA ALA A 358 -25.32 -2.09 -5.45
C ALA A 358 -24.06 -2.71 -6.07
N THR A 359 -23.49 -2.04 -7.08
CA THR A 359 -22.32 -2.57 -7.81
C THR A 359 -21.12 -2.76 -6.88
N LEU A 360 -20.80 -1.77 -6.04
CA LEU A 360 -19.69 -1.86 -5.08
C LEU A 360 -19.93 -2.92 -4.00
N PHE A 361 -21.19 -3.20 -3.64
CA PHE A 361 -21.52 -4.31 -2.74
C PHE A 361 -21.20 -5.68 -3.37
N LYS A 362 -21.48 -5.85 -4.67
CA LYS A 362 -21.21 -7.10 -5.40
C LYS A 362 -19.72 -7.39 -5.57
N VAL A 363 -18.90 -6.35 -5.68
CA VAL A 363 -17.42 -6.47 -5.74
C VAL A 363 -16.79 -6.33 -4.35
N LEU A 364 -17.59 -6.45 -3.29
CA LEU A 364 -17.15 -6.55 -1.91
C LEU A 364 -16.47 -5.29 -1.35
N GLY A 365 -16.78 -4.10 -1.86
CA GLY A 365 -16.30 -2.84 -1.31
C GLY A 365 -15.93 -1.80 -2.36
N ALA A 366 -15.59 -0.60 -1.88
CA ALA A 366 -15.01 0.46 -2.71
C ALA A 366 -13.57 0.10 -3.14
N GLN A 367 -13.11 0.70 -4.24
CA GLN A 367 -11.80 0.45 -4.86
C GLN A 367 -10.97 1.75 -4.87
N PRO A 368 -10.38 2.15 -3.72
CA PRO A 368 -9.73 3.45 -3.55
C PRO A 368 -8.51 3.67 -4.45
N PHE A 369 -7.85 2.60 -4.88
CA PHE A 369 -6.67 2.65 -5.73
C PHE A 369 -6.94 2.24 -7.19
N ASN A 370 -8.21 2.03 -7.56
CA ASN A 370 -8.58 1.80 -8.95
C ASN A 370 -8.76 3.15 -9.69
N TYR A 371 -7.78 3.49 -10.52
CA TYR A 371 -7.75 4.69 -11.36
C TYR A 371 -8.18 4.42 -12.81
N THR A 372 -8.85 3.29 -13.07
CA THR A 372 -9.37 2.94 -14.40
C THR A 372 -10.82 3.36 -14.59
N ASP A 373 -11.31 3.30 -15.83
CA ASP A 373 -12.68 3.70 -16.18
C ASP A 373 -13.75 2.61 -15.96
N ALA A 374 -13.37 1.48 -15.36
CA ALA A 374 -14.28 0.42 -14.97
C ALA A 374 -13.95 -0.12 -13.57
N ILE A 375 -14.94 -0.76 -12.95
CA ILE A 375 -14.81 -1.43 -11.65
C ILE A 375 -14.06 -2.74 -11.83
N ASP A 376 -13.18 -3.11 -10.88
CA ASP A 376 -12.60 -4.45 -10.84
C ASP A 376 -13.67 -5.51 -10.66
N ALA A 377 -13.79 -6.39 -11.64
CA ALA A 377 -14.70 -7.50 -11.56
C ALA A 377 -14.14 -8.68 -10.75
N LEU A 378 -12.83 -8.70 -10.44
CA LEU A 378 -12.22 -9.78 -9.68
C LEU A 378 -12.61 -9.66 -8.20
N PRO A 379 -13.34 -10.63 -7.63
CA PRO A 379 -13.77 -10.55 -6.24
C PRO A 379 -12.64 -10.93 -5.28
N ASN A 380 -12.45 -10.13 -4.24
CA ASN A 380 -11.53 -10.43 -3.14
C ASN A 380 -12.14 -11.46 -2.17
N ALA A 381 -12.33 -12.69 -2.65
CA ALA A 381 -12.97 -13.76 -1.90
C ALA A 381 -12.39 -15.13 -2.28
N ILE A 382 -12.04 -15.94 -1.28
CA ILE A 382 -11.53 -17.30 -1.52
C ILE A 382 -12.62 -18.19 -2.16
N HIS A 383 -13.90 -17.91 -1.86
CA HIS A 383 -15.06 -18.54 -2.50
C HIS A 383 -15.11 -18.39 -4.03
N ALA A 384 -14.37 -17.45 -4.61
CA ALA A 384 -14.31 -17.29 -6.06
C ALA A 384 -13.51 -18.41 -6.74
N PHE A 385 -12.66 -19.10 -5.98
CA PHE A 385 -11.70 -20.08 -6.51
C PHE A 385 -11.93 -21.51 -5.98
N GLY A 386 -12.58 -21.66 -4.82
CA GLY A 386 -12.81 -22.96 -4.17
C GLY A 386 -14.27 -23.23 -3.83
N GLY A 387 -14.61 -24.51 -3.68
CA GLY A 387 -15.98 -24.96 -3.42
C GLY A 387 -16.38 -24.76 -1.95
N PRO A 388 -17.68 -24.59 -1.64
CA PRO A 388 -18.14 -24.43 -0.26
C PRO A 388 -17.76 -25.60 0.66
N SER A 389 -17.71 -26.83 0.13
CA SER A 389 -17.34 -28.02 0.91
C SER A 389 -15.85 -28.10 1.26
N GLU A 390 -14.98 -27.44 0.49
CA GLU A 390 -13.52 -27.46 0.68
C GLU A 390 -13.04 -26.23 1.46
N THR A 391 -13.75 -25.11 1.33
CA THR A 391 -13.39 -23.84 1.98
C THR A 391 -14.07 -23.65 3.34
N ALA A 392 -15.19 -24.34 3.61
CA ALA A 392 -15.93 -24.22 4.86
C ALA A 392 -15.70 -25.39 5.84
N GLY A 393 -15.36 -25.06 7.08
CA GLY A 393 -15.24 -26.00 8.20
C GLY A 393 -13.81 -26.22 8.69
N ALA A 394 -13.67 -26.50 9.99
CA ALA A 394 -12.41 -26.89 10.59
C ALA A 394 -11.93 -28.22 10.01
N GLY A 395 -10.76 -28.24 9.37
CA GLY A 395 -10.21 -29.44 8.74
C GLY A 395 -10.55 -29.62 7.26
N ALA A 396 -11.40 -28.75 6.67
CA ALA A 396 -11.85 -28.91 5.27
C ALA A 396 -10.81 -28.44 4.25
N TYR A 397 -10.07 -27.38 4.59
CA TYR A 397 -9.05 -26.77 3.72
C TYR A 397 -7.62 -27.16 4.12
N ILE A 398 -7.36 -27.27 5.42
CA ILE A 398 -6.12 -27.80 5.99
C ILE A 398 -6.52 -28.81 7.06
N ASP A 399 -6.01 -30.03 6.94
CA ASP A 399 -6.28 -31.14 7.85
C ASP A 399 -5.58 -30.98 9.21
N ALA A 400 -5.88 -31.88 10.16
CA ALA A 400 -5.29 -31.88 11.50
C ALA A 400 -3.75 -32.06 11.52
N ARG A 401 -3.15 -32.53 10.42
CA ARG A 401 -1.70 -32.70 10.25
C ARG A 401 -1.03 -31.43 9.73
N GLY A 402 -1.82 -30.42 9.35
CA GLY A 402 -1.32 -29.19 8.74
C GLY A 402 -1.05 -29.32 7.24
N LEU A 403 -1.63 -30.31 6.56
CA LEU A 403 -1.56 -30.50 5.12
C LEU A 403 -2.88 -30.09 4.46
N PHE A 404 -2.83 -29.70 3.20
CA PHE A 404 -4.01 -29.56 2.34
C PHE A 404 -4.82 -30.87 2.34
N GLN A 405 -6.13 -30.79 2.49
CA GLN A 405 -7.05 -31.93 2.45
C GLN A 405 -7.14 -32.53 1.05
N ASP A 406 -7.13 -31.70 0.00
CA ASP A 406 -7.02 -32.10 -1.41
C ASP A 406 -5.99 -31.27 -2.19
N ALA A 407 -4.72 -31.60 -2.02
CA ALA A 407 -3.60 -30.98 -2.73
C ALA A 407 -3.55 -31.35 -4.23
N GLY A 408 -4.34 -32.32 -4.71
CA GLY A 408 -4.26 -32.84 -6.07
C GLY A 408 -5.35 -32.30 -7.00
N ALA A 409 -4.99 -31.84 -8.20
CA ALA A 409 -5.99 -31.52 -9.22
C ALA A 409 -6.65 -32.80 -9.76
N LEU A 410 -7.99 -32.82 -9.78
CA LEU A 410 -8.79 -33.95 -10.27
C LEU A 410 -9.80 -33.52 -11.34
N ASP A 411 -10.18 -34.47 -12.19
CA ASP A 411 -11.25 -34.26 -13.16
C ASP A 411 -12.62 -34.26 -12.48
N ALA A 412 -13.56 -33.45 -13.01
CA ALA A 412 -14.93 -33.34 -12.51
C ALA A 412 -15.72 -34.67 -12.52
N ALA A 413 -15.29 -35.65 -13.32
CA ALA A 413 -15.89 -36.98 -13.39
C ALA A 413 -14.78 -38.02 -13.35
N ILE A 414 -14.59 -38.61 -12.19
CA ILE A 414 -13.55 -39.62 -11.95
C ILE A 414 -14.14 -41.01 -12.27
N PRO A 415 -13.59 -41.78 -13.23
CA PRO A 415 -14.06 -43.13 -13.53
C PRO A 415 -13.95 -44.06 -12.31
N ASP A 416 -14.87 -45.01 -12.18
CA ASP A 416 -14.79 -46.03 -11.13
C ASP A 416 -13.47 -46.80 -11.20
N GLY A 417 -12.72 -46.82 -10.09
CA GLY A 417 -11.40 -47.45 -10.01
C GLY A 417 -10.23 -46.58 -10.47
N PHE A 418 -10.48 -45.32 -10.87
CA PHE A 418 -9.39 -44.36 -11.05
C PHE A 418 -8.74 -44.05 -9.72
N THR A 419 -7.42 -44.22 -9.69
CA THR A 419 -6.61 -44.13 -8.47
C THR A 419 -5.94 -42.75 -8.36
N GLY A 420 -6.03 -41.89 -9.38
CA GLY A 420 -5.38 -40.57 -9.40
C GLY A 420 -4.25 -40.53 -10.43
N TYR A 421 -3.66 -39.35 -10.66
CA TYR A 421 -2.35 -39.28 -11.33
C TYR A 421 -1.24 -39.82 -10.41
N TRP A 422 -1.45 -39.71 -9.10
CA TRP A 422 -0.50 -40.05 -8.06
C TRP A 422 -0.67 -41.47 -7.50
N HIS A 423 -1.82 -42.12 -7.70
CA HIS A 423 -1.98 -43.55 -7.45
C HIS A 423 -2.41 -44.28 -8.74
N GLY A 424 -1.80 -45.41 -9.07
CA GLY A 424 -2.25 -46.26 -10.19
C GLY A 424 -1.16 -47.13 -10.84
N GLY A 425 -1.58 -48.32 -11.28
CA GLY A 425 -0.70 -49.39 -11.79
C GLY A 425 0.00 -49.13 -13.14
N VAL A 426 -0.26 -48.00 -13.80
CA VAL A 426 0.42 -47.62 -15.06
C VAL A 426 1.88 -47.18 -14.80
N TYR A 427 2.19 -46.67 -13.60
CA TYR A 427 3.52 -46.14 -13.26
C TYR A 427 4.20 -46.82 -12.06
N ASN A 428 3.59 -47.84 -11.46
CA ASN A 428 4.15 -48.58 -10.31
C ASN A 428 4.57 -47.65 -9.16
N ASN A 429 3.81 -46.58 -8.92
CA ASN A 429 4.10 -45.57 -7.92
C ASN A 429 3.66 -46.08 -6.52
N ALA A 430 4.60 -46.12 -5.57
CA ALA A 430 4.38 -46.59 -4.20
C ALA A 430 3.88 -45.49 -3.23
N TYR A 431 3.67 -44.26 -3.73
CA TYR A 431 3.13 -43.16 -2.95
C TYR A 431 1.66 -43.41 -2.60
N ASN A 432 1.34 -43.41 -1.30
CA ASN A 432 0.02 -43.69 -0.74
C ASN A 432 -0.51 -42.54 0.12
N GLU A 433 -0.01 -41.31 -0.10
CA GLU A 433 -0.46 -40.14 0.65
C GLU A 433 -1.90 -39.76 0.22
N PRO A 434 -2.87 -39.67 1.16
CA PRO A 434 -4.29 -39.46 0.84
C PRO A 434 -4.58 -38.13 0.13
N ASN A 435 -3.70 -37.14 0.28
CA ASN A 435 -4.00 -35.73 0.01
C ASN A 435 -3.71 -35.30 -1.44
N PHE A 436 -3.23 -36.16 -2.34
CA PHE A 436 -2.90 -35.79 -3.73
C PHE A 436 -3.94 -36.29 -4.75
N GLY A 437 -5.22 -36.28 -4.39
CA GLY A 437 -6.31 -36.50 -5.34
C GLY A 437 -6.52 -37.97 -5.76
N GLY A 438 -6.98 -38.81 -4.83
CA GLY A 438 -7.45 -40.18 -5.14
C GLY A 438 -8.57 -40.61 -4.20
N LYS A 439 -9.43 -41.55 -4.61
CA LYS A 439 -10.34 -42.22 -3.66
C LYS A 439 -9.45 -42.91 -2.62
N GLY A 440 -9.49 -42.44 -1.36
CA GLY A 440 -8.64 -42.95 -0.29
C GLY A 440 -8.65 -44.48 -0.24
N VAL A 441 -7.48 -45.12 -0.20
CA VAL A 441 -7.41 -46.55 0.07
C VAL A 441 -7.80 -46.74 1.53
N PRO A 442 -8.84 -47.53 1.86
CA PRO A 442 -9.17 -47.80 3.25
C PRO A 442 -7.93 -48.31 3.98
N LEU A 443 -7.61 -47.74 5.15
CA LEU A 443 -6.66 -48.37 6.06
C LEU A 443 -7.06 -49.82 6.23
N ASN A 444 -6.12 -50.74 6.05
CA ASN A 444 -6.37 -52.17 6.18
C ASN A 444 -7.06 -52.43 7.53
N PRO A 445 -8.34 -52.83 7.56
CA PRO A 445 -9.12 -52.92 8.80
C PRO A 445 -8.64 -54.03 9.73
N THR A 446 -7.63 -54.81 9.31
CA THR A 446 -6.98 -55.84 10.13
C THR A 446 -5.82 -55.32 10.99
N ILE A 447 -5.41 -54.05 10.85
CA ILE A 447 -4.39 -53.44 11.71
C ILE A 447 -5.10 -52.47 12.66
N ASP A 448 -5.13 -52.80 13.96
CA ASP A 448 -5.68 -51.94 15.01
C ASP A 448 -4.74 -50.74 15.28
N ASN A 449 -4.77 -49.78 14.35
CA ASN A 449 -3.97 -48.55 14.41
C ASN A 449 -4.65 -47.44 15.23
N THR A 450 -5.75 -47.74 15.94
CA THR A 450 -6.56 -46.73 16.66
C THR A 450 -5.75 -45.97 17.71
N ALA A 451 -4.87 -46.65 18.44
CA ALA A 451 -3.99 -46.02 19.43
C ALA A 451 -2.85 -45.19 18.80
N ALA A 452 -2.32 -45.62 17.64
CA ALA A 452 -1.27 -44.90 16.92
C ALA A 452 -1.80 -43.64 16.24
N LEU A 453 -2.98 -43.73 15.61
CA LEU A 453 -3.69 -42.58 15.04
C LEU A 453 -4.07 -41.56 16.14
N ALA A 454 -4.61 -42.03 17.28
CA ALA A 454 -4.98 -41.15 18.39
C ALA A 454 -3.78 -40.38 18.98
N SER A 455 -2.58 -40.98 18.98
CA SER A 455 -1.36 -40.30 19.42
C SER A 455 -0.89 -39.17 18.50
N LEU A 456 -1.37 -39.16 17.26
CA LEU A 456 -1.16 -38.11 16.25
C LEU A 456 -2.38 -37.18 16.09
N GLY A 457 -3.42 -37.35 16.91
CA GLY A 457 -4.67 -36.60 16.81
C GLY A 457 -5.58 -37.01 15.64
N LEU A 458 -5.35 -38.18 15.05
CA LEU A 458 -6.08 -38.68 13.87
C LEU A 458 -7.11 -39.74 14.23
N SER A 459 -8.12 -39.91 13.39
CA SER A 459 -9.20 -40.89 13.51
C SER A 459 -9.33 -41.77 12.26
N ALA A 460 -9.97 -42.94 12.38
CA ALA A 460 -10.27 -43.78 11.22
C ALA A 460 -11.27 -43.12 10.23
N ALA A 461 -11.95 -42.05 10.65
CA ALA A 461 -12.82 -41.25 9.78
C ALA A 461 -12.02 -40.36 8.82
N ASP A 462 -10.80 -39.96 9.21
CA ASP A 462 -9.89 -39.11 8.41
C ASP A 462 -9.33 -39.85 7.17
N PHE A 463 -9.57 -41.17 7.09
CA PHE A 463 -9.14 -42.06 6.00
C PHE A 463 -10.34 -42.69 5.25
N GLN A 464 -11.55 -42.17 5.43
CA GLN A 464 -12.72 -42.65 4.68
C GLN A 464 -12.63 -42.19 3.20
N PRO A 465 -13.02 -43.04 2.24
CA PRO A 465 -13.09 -42.67 0.83
C PRO A 465 -14.33 -41.78 0.59
N THR A 466 -14.27 -40.53 1.04
CA THR A 466 -15.21 -39.50 0.60
C THR A 466 -14.78 -39.04 -0.79
N ASP A 467 -15.74 -38.88 -1.71
CA ASP A 467 -15.44 -38.26 -3.01
C ASP A 467 -14.91 -36.84 -2.74
N HIS A 468 -13.65 -36.59 -3.08
CA HIS A 468 -12.99 -35.28 -2.94
C HIS A 468 -13.65 -34.20 -3.82
N ASN A 469 -14.54 -34.61 -4.72
CA ASN A 469 -15.22 -33.75 -5.71
C ASN A 469 -16.66 -33.40 -5.28
N GLY A 470 -16.87 -33.17 -3.98
CA GLY A 470 -18.18 -32.80 -3.43
C GLY A 470 -18.64 -31.38 -3.77
N GLY A 471 -17.80 -30.57 -4.42
CA GLY A 471 -18.08 -29.16 -4.68
C GLY A 471 -17.30 -28.53 -5.85
N SER A 472 -15.97 -28.44 -5.76
CA SER A 472 -15.12 -27.77 -6.77
C SER A 472 -14.30 -28.76 -7.59
N THR A 473 -14.02 -28.40 -8.83
CA THR A 473 -12.99 -29.08 -9.64
C THR A 473 -11.58 -28.54 -9.37
N VAL A 474 -11.48 -27.46 -8.59
CA VAL A 474 -10.22 -26.87 -8.16
C VAL A 474 -9.94 -27.40 -6.76
N SER A 475 -8.78 -28.07 -6.61
CA SER A 475 -8.31 -28.58 -5.34
C SER A 475 -8.09 -27.44 -4.32
N ASP A 476 -7.97 -27.74 -3.02
CA ASP A 476 -7.75 -26.68 -2.01
C ASP A 476 -6.38 -25.98 -2.18
N ALA A 477 -5.33 -26.72 -2.56
CA ALA A 477 -4.03 -26.18 -2.93
C ALA A 477 -4.12 -25.34 -4.21
N GLY A 478 -4.95 -25.76 -5.18
CA GLY A 478 -5.26 -24.95 -6.36
C GLY A 478 -5.96 -23.64 -5.98
N THR A 479 -6.93 -23.71 -5.07
CA THR A 479 -7.66 -22.57 -4.52
C THR A 479 -6.69 -21.61 -3.82
N PHE A 480 -5.75 -22.12 -3.03
CA PHE A 480 -4.71 -21.32 -2.38
C PHE A 480 -3.88 -20.55 -3.41
N VAL A 481 -3.34 -21.26 -4.40
CA VAL A 481 -2.50 -20.65 -5.44
C VAL A 481 -3.28 -19.60 -6.24
N LEU A 482 -4.52 -19.86 -6.61
CA LEU A 482 -5.37 -18.89 -7.32
C LEU A 482 -5.69 -17.67 -6.44
N SER A 483 -5.98 -17.87 -5.15
CA SER A 483 -6.22 -16.77 -4.22
C SER A 483 -4.98 -15.90 -3.98
N GLU A 484 -3.80 -16.50 -3.85
CA GLU A 484 -2.55 -15.76 -3.65
C GLU A 484 -2.10 -15.05 -4.93
N THR A 485 -2.31 -15.66 -6.10
CA THR A 485 -1.96 -15.03 -7.39
C THR A 485 -2.94 -13.93 -7.78
N SER A 486 -4.20 -14.00 -7.36
CA SER A 486 -5.19 -12.96 -7.66
C SER A 486 -4.94 -11.64 -6.94
N LEU A 487 -4.13 -11.61 -5.87
CA LEU A 487 -3.71 -10.35 -5.21
C LEU A 487 -2.97 -9.39 -6.15
N ASP A 488 -2.24 -9.92 -7.14
CA ASP A 488 -1.46 -9.15 -8.11
C ASP A 488 -2.17 -9.04 -9.47
N MET A 489 -3.41 -9.54 -9.59
CA MET A 489 -4.19 -9.52 -10.82
C MET A 489 -5.40 -8.62 -10.69
N HIS A 490 -5.73 -7.91 -11.77
CA HIS A 490 -6.87 -7.01 -11.81
C HIS A 490 -7.67 -7.22 -13.10
N CYS A 491 -8.99 -7.20 -12.99
CA CYS A 491 -9.91 -7.18 -14.12
C CYS A 491 -10.51 -5.76 -14.26
N TRP A 492 -9.61 -4.80 -14.42
CA TRP A 492 -9.92 -3.36 -14.49
C TRP A 492 -10.28 -2.87 -15.88
N GLY A 493 -10.70 -1.60 -15.95
CA GLY A 493 -10.96 -0.88 -17.18
C GLY A 493 -9.70 -0.40 -17.90
N GLN A 494 -9.88 0.53 -18.82
CA GLN A 494 -8.80 1.21 -19.51
C GLN A 494 -8.45 2.53 -18.80
N ASN A 495 -7.39 3.20 -19.26
CA ASN A 495 -7.05 4.53 -18.76
C ASN A 495 -8.20 5.51 -19.08
N PRO A 496 -8.76 6.20 -18.06
CA PRO A 496 -9.82 7.20 -18.25
C PRO A 496 -9.40 8.35 -19.16
N VAL A 497 -8.11 8.65 -19.22
CA VAL A 497 -7.55 9.69 -20.08
C VAL A 497 -7.34 9.11 -21.47
N VAL A 498 -8.21 9.47 -22.42
CA VAL A 498 -8.03 9.08 -23.83
C VAL A 498 -6.86 9.85 -24.40
N VAL A 499 -6.81 11.15 -24.14
CA VAL A 499 -5.82 12.06 -24.72
C VAL A 499 -5.48 13.19 -23.74
N ALA A 500 -4.20 13.57 -23.68
CA ALA A 500 -3.74 14.69 -22.86
C ALA A 500 -2.79 15.64 -23.61
N LYS A 501 -2.81 16.91 -23.19
CA LYS A 501 -2.00 17.99 -23.74
C LYS A 501 -1.63 19.01 -22.67
N LEU A 502 -0.35 19.40 -22.60
CA LEU A 502 0.11 20.47 -21.70
C LEU A 502 0.36 21.76 -22.48
N GLN A 503 -0.22 22.86 -22.00
CA GLN A 503 0.05 24.20 -22.51
C GLN A 503 0.70 25.08 -21.44
N LEU A 504 1.72 25.83 -21.84
CA LEU A 504 2.42 26.80 -21.01
C LEU A 504 2.32 28.17 -21.69
N ASN A 505 1.74 29.16 -20.99
CA ASN A 505 1.46 30.51 -21.49
C ASN A 505 0.70 30.51 -22.84
N GLY A 506 -0.24 29.58 -22.99
CA GLY A 506 -1.07 29.42 -24.19
C GLY A 506 -0.38 28.72 -25.38
N GLN A 507 0.88 28.31 -25.24
CA GLN A 507 1.62 27.56 -26.25
C GLN A 507 1.72 26.07 -25.87
N ASP A 508 1.69 25.21 -26.86
CA ASP A 508 1.75 23.76 -26.67
C ASP A 508 3.17 23.33 -26.26
N ARG A 509 3.31 22.78 -25.05
CA ARG A 509 4.58 22.21 -24.60
C ARG A 509 4.89 20.89 -25.33
N PHE A 510 3.84 20.13 -25.63
CA PHE A 510 3.89 18.97 -26.51
C PHE A 510 2.59 18.87 -27.30
N SER A 511 2.67 18.27 -28.48
CA SER A 511 1.48 17.91 -29.27
C SER A 511 0.63 16.94 -28.47
N GLU A 512 -0.66 17.00 -28.67
CA GLU A 512 -1.63 16.08 -28.09
C GLU A 512 -1.23 14.60 -28.28
N ARG A 513 -1.33 13.79 -27.21
CA ARG A 513 -0.96 12.36 -27.19
C ARG A 513 -1.97 11.53 -26.41
N GLU A 514 -2.09 10.26 -26.78
CA GLU A 514 -2.95 9.28 -26.11
C GLU A 514 -2.52 9.04 -24.65
N GLY A 515 -3.47 8.68 -23.78
CA GLY A 515 -3.19 8.34 -22.37
C GLY A 515 -2.19 7.20 -22.20
N SER A 516 -2.23 6.21 -23.10
CA SER A 516 -1.28 5.08 -23.13
C SER A 516 0.18 5.52 -23.22
N TYR A 517 0.46 6.66 -23.87
CA TYR A 517 1.81 7.24 -23.92
C TYR A 517 2.31 7.65 -22.53
N PHE A 518 1.42 8.24 -21.72
CA PHE A 518 1.74 8.69 -20.36
C PHE A 518 1.69 7.55 -19.34
N SER A 519 0.92 6.50 -19.60
CA SER A 519 0.84 5.29 -18.78
C SER A 519 2.05 4.37 -18.97
N TRP A 520 2.49 4.13 -20.21
CA TRP A 520 3.50 3.11 -20.50
C TRP A 520 4.83 3.69 -20.98
N VAL A 521 4.81 4.61 -21.95
CA VAL A 521 6.06 5.06 -22.60
C VAL A 521 6.87 5.98 -21.68
N GLN A 522 6.21 6.91 -20.99
CA GLN A 522 6.88 7.82 -20.06
C GLN A 522 7.49 7.06 -18.85
N PRO A 523 6.76 6.19 -18.14
CA PRO A 523 7.36 5.36 -17.10
C PRO A 523 8.47 4.44 -17.60
N TYR A 524 8.30 3.80 -18.76
CA TYR A 524 9.38 2.98 -19.34
C TYR A 524 10.68 3.77 -19.60
N GLN A 525 10.58 5.07 -19.89
CA GLN A 525 11.75 5.92 -20.16
C GLN A 525 12.40 6.49 -18.90
N ALA A 526 11.61 6.82 -17.88
CA ALA A 526 12.04 7.66 -16.77
C ALA A 526 11.98 6.99 -15.38
N HIS A 527 11.21 5.90 -15.24
CA HIS A 527 10.96 5.22 -13.98
C HIS A 527 11.49 3.78 -13.94
N THR A 528 11.62 3.25 -12.73
CA THR A 528 12.05 1.87 -12.49
C THR A 528 11.03 0.85 -12.98
N ARG A 529 9.73 1.16 -12.87
CA ARG A 529 8.63 0.27 -13.24
C ARG A 529 7.50 1.03 -13.96
N CYS A 530 6.76 0.32 -14.81
CA CYS A 530 5.49 0.81 -15.37
C CYS A 530 4.35 0.53 -14.37
N PRO A 531 3.54 1.55 -14.03
CA PRO A 531 2.43 1.41 -13.08
C PRO A 531 1.27 0.63 -13.71
N ASP A 532 0.26 0.34 -12.90
CA ASP A 532 -1.02 -0.16 -13.39
C ASP A 532 -1.76 0.93 -14.20
N GLU A 533 -2.74 0.50 -14.99
CA GLU A 533 -3.45 1.39 -15.91
C GLU A 533 -4.20 2.51 -15.15
N GLY A 534 -4.19 3.71 -15.72
CA GLY A 534 -4.86 4.89 -15.15
C GLY A 534 -3.92 5.88 -14.45
N ILE A 535 -2.69 5.47 -14.14
CA ILE A 535 -1.63 6.37 -13.66
C ILE A 535 -0.88 6.97 -14.86
N ASN A 536 -0.92 8.30 -14.97
CA ASN A 536 -0.30 9.02 -16.08
C ASN A 536 0.89 9.84 -15.58
N VAL A 537 2.01 9.76 -16.29
CA VAL A 537 3.25 10.45 -15.93
C VAL A 537 3.78 11.29 -17.09
N TYR A 538 4.28 12.49 -16.77
CA TYR A 538 5.08 13.28 -17.67
C TYR A 538 6.32 13.83 -16.96
N SER A 539 7.49 13.33 -17.32
CA SER A 539 8.75 13.79 -16.73
C SER A 539 9.39 14.94 -17.52
N PHE A 540 9.83 15.98 -16.80
CA PHE A 540 10.74 17.00 -17.32
C PHE A 540 12.22 16.63 -17.09
N ALA A 541 12.47 15.63 -16.23
CA ALA A 541 13.78 15.14 -15.85
C ALA A 541 14.16 13.88 -16.64
N LEU A 542 15.44 13.69 -16.93
CA LEU A 542 15.93 12.41 -17.49
C LEU A 542 15.80 11.24 -16.49
N ARG A 543 15.97 11.49 -15.20
CA ARG A 543 15.91 10.52 -14.10
C ARG A 543 15.24 11.15 -12.88
N PRO A 544 13.89 11.20 -12.84
CA PRO A 544 13.16 11.81 -11.74
C PRO A 544 13.38 11.13 -10.38
N GLU A 545 13.75 9.85 -10.33
CA GLU A 545 13.96 9.12 -9.08
C GLU A 545 15.30 9.44 -8.39
N GLU A 546 16.31 9.85 -9.16
CA GLU A 546 17.63 10.16 -8.61
C GLU A 546 17.60 11.47 -7.80
N HIS A 547 18.42 11.53 -6.76
CA HIS A 547 18.63 12.77 -6.00
C HIS A 547 19.33 13.84 -6.84
N GLN A 548 20.24 13.42 -7.73
CA GLN A 548 20.97 14.32 -8.60
C GLN A 548 20.01 14.92 -9.66
N PRO A 549 19.89 16.26 -9.75
CA PRO A 549 19.02 16.87 -10.74
C PRO A 549 19.45 16.58 -12.18
N SER A 550 18.48 16.17 -13.00
CA SER A 550 18.70 15.80 -14.41
C SER A 550 17.69 16.46 -15.36
N GLY A 551 17.12 17.60 -14.98
CA GLY A 551 16.11 18.35 -15.76
C GLY A 551 14.92 18.78 -14.89
N THR A 552 14.42 19.99 -15.11
CA THR A 552 13.28 20.58 -14.37
C THR A 552 12.57 21.64 -15.20
N CYS A 553 11.28 21.85 -14.96
CA CYS A 553 10.52 22.99 -15.47
C CYS A 553 10.19 23.95 -14.32
N ASN A 554 10.54 25.23 -14.43
CA ASN A 554 10.29 26.20 -13.35
C ASN A 554 8.88 26.80 -13.45
N PHE A 555 7.95 26.27 -12.66
CA PHE A 555 6.55 26.73 -12.67
C PHE A 555 6.37 28.11 -12.05
N SER A 556 7.28 28.58 -11.19
CA SER A 556 7.23 29.97 -10.66
C SER A 556 7.53 31.04 -11.70
N ARG A 557 7.96 30.67 -12.90
CA ARG A 557 8.18 31.59 -14.03
C ARG A 557 7.09 31.49 -15.10
N ILE A 558 6.08 30.65 -14.87
CA ILE A 558 5.01 30.39 -15.83
C ILE A 558 3.73 30.99 -15.27
N ASP A 559 3.17 31.96 -15.96
CA ASP A 559 1.97 32.66 -15.51
C ASP A 559 0.72 31.79 -15.64
N ASN A 560 0.66 30.97 -16.70
CA ASN A 560 -0.48 30.10 -16.96
C ASN A 560 -0.03 28.74 -17.49
N ALA A 561 -0.12 27.71 -16.66
CA ALA A 561 0.03 26.31 -17.05
C ALA A 561 -1.34 25.63 -17.05
N THR A 562 -1.71 25.00 -18.16
CA THR A 562 -2.98 24.27 -18.26
C THR A 562 -2.78 22.87 -18.81
N LEU A 563 -3.31 21.88 -18.09
CA LEU A 563 -3.42 20.49 -18.54
C LEU A 563 -4.80 20.29 -19.17
N GLN A 564 -4.83 19.97 -20.46
CA GLN A 564 -6.05 19.67 -21.20
C GLN A 564 -6.20 18.16 -21.30
N LEU A 565 -7.34 17.65 -20.85
CA LEU A 565 -7.66 16.23 -20.83
C LEU A 565 -8.93 15.97 -21.63
N VAL A 566 -8.89 14.91 -22.42
CA VAL A 566 -10.07 14.28 -23.01
C VAL A 566 -10.27 12.93 -22.32
N LEU A 567 -11.41 12.78 -21.65
CA LEU A 567 -11.78 11.63 -20.84
C LEU A 567 -12.69 10.67 -21.61
N SER A 568 -12.66 9.39 -21.23
CA SER A 568 -13.51 8.36 -21.83
C SER A 568 -14.98 8.57 -21.43
N ASN A 569 -15.91 8.15 -22.30
CA ASN A 569 -17.34 8.21 -21.98
C ASN A 569 -17.68 7.33 -20.76
N ALA A 570 -16.98 6.21 -20.59
CA ALA A 570 -17.13 5.35 -19.41
C ALA A 570 -16.82 6.09 -18.10
N THR A 571 -16.00 7.15 -18.15
CA THR A 571 -15.64 7.93 -16.96
C THR A 571 -16.67 9.00 -16.61
N VAL A 572 -17.21 9.74 -17.60
CA VAL A 572 -17.95 11.01 -17.38
C VAL A 572 -19.25 11.18 -18.18
N GLU A 573 -19.89 10.09 -18.63
CA GLU A 573 -21.16 10.18 -19.37
C GLU A 573 -22.39 10.40 -18.47
N GLY A 574 -23.29 11.31 -18.88
CA GLY A 574 -24.58 11.53 -18.22
C GLY A 574 -24.44 12.18 -16.84
N THR A 575 -24.79 11.44 -15.79
CA THR A 575 -24.66 11.88 -14.38
C THR A 575 -23.38 11.37 -13.71
N ARG A 576 -22.52 10.64 -14.44
CA ARG A 576 -21.27 10.11 -13.91
C ARG A 576 -20.25 11.24 -13.81
N THR A 577 -19.57 11.32 -12.67
CA THR A 577 -18.52 12.30 -12.40
C THR A 577 -17.25 11.57 -11.99
N ALA A 578 -16.13 12.27 -12.14
CA ALA A 578 -14.82 11.81 -11.71
C ALA A 578 -14.04 12.95 -11.07
N LYS A 579 -12.97 12.59 -10.36
CA LYS A 579 -12.04 13.53 -9.76
C LYS A 579 -10.68 13.39 -10.42
N VAL A 580 -10.10 14.50 -10.83
CA VAL A 580 -8.74 14.55 -11.34
C VAL A 580 -7.81 15.00 -10.22
N ARG A 581 -6.77 14.21 -9.98
CA ARG A 581 -5.69 14.53 -9.04
C ARG A 581 -4.41 14.77 -9.82
N VAL A 582 -3.79 15.92 -9.63
CA VAL A 582 -2.51 16.25 -10.27
C VAL A 582 -1.47 16.52 -9.19
N TYR A 583 -0.42 15.71 -9.20
CA TYR A 583 0.74 15.80 -8.34
C TYR A 583 1.93 16.36 -9.10
N ALA A 584 2.75 17.15 -8.42
CA ALA A 584 4.01 17.64 -8.94
C ALA A 584 5.11 17.46 -7.88
N THR A 585 6.22 16.84 -8.25
CA THR A 585 7.41 16.77 -7.40
C THR A 585 8.35 17.91 -7.76
N ASN A 586 8.77 18.72 -6.79
CA ASN A 586 9.65 19.86 -7.03
C ASN A 586 10.90 19.83 -6.17
N TYR A 587 11.94 20.51 -6.63
CA TYR A 587 13.11 20.79 -5.80
C TYR A 587 12.90 22.03 -4.94
N ASN A 588 13.49 22.02 -3.76
CA ASN A 588 13.65 23.17 -2.89
C ASN A 588 14.99 23.09 -2.12
N VAL A 589 15.45 24.20 -1.56
CA VAL A 589 16.69 24.25 -0.78
C VAL A 589 16.35 24.51 0.67
N LEU A 590 16.71 23.54 1.52
CA LEU A 590 16.62 23.63 2.97
C LEU A 590 17.95 24.10 3.53
N ARG A 591 17.96 25.25 4.20
CA ARG A 591 19.16 25.80 4.85
C ARG A 591 19.06 25.65 6.36
N ILE A 592 20.12 25.15 6.96
CA ILE A 592 20.25 24.98 8.40
C ILE A 592 21.48 25.75 8.86
N MET A 593 21.29 26.79 9.66
CA MET A 593 22.39 27.60 10.22
C MET A 593 22.12 27.96 11.68
N SER A 594 23.13 27.78 12.54
CA SER A 594 23.09 28.23 13.94
C SER A 594 21.86 27.74 14.74
N GLY A 595 21.40 26.51 14.48
CA GLY A 595 20.20 25.97 15.14
C GLY A 595 18.87 26.41 14.51
N ILE A 596 18.90 27.26 13.49
CA ILE A 596 17.72 27.83 12.81
C ILE A 596 17.58 27.28 11.40
N LEU A 597 16.33 27.00 11.03
CA LEU A 597 15.94 26.51 9.71
C LEU A 597 15.24 27.61 8.92
N THR A 598 15.60 27.75 7.64
CA THR A 598 14.88 28.61 6.70
C THR A 598 14.76 27.90 5.36
N THR A 599 13.57 27.89 4.75
CA THR A 599 13.43 27.49 3.35
C THR A 599 13.76 28.66 2.43
N CYS A 600 14.42 28.41 1.30
CA CYS A 600 14.91 29.48 0.43
C CYS A 600 13.77 30.34 -0.18
N ALA A 601 12.55 29.80 -0.25
CA ALA A 601 11.38 30.47 -0.86
C ALA A 601 10.78 31.60 -0.01
N GLU A 602 11.05 31.64 1.29
CA GLU A 602 10.57 32.71 2.21
C GLU A 602 11.67 33.74 2.55
N GLN A 603 12.76 33.76 1.76
CA GLN A 603 13.94 34.57 2.02
C GLN A 603 13.68 36.08 2.14
N LEU A 604 12.57 36.61 1.65
CA LEU A 604 12.33 38.06 1.74
C LEU A 604 11.94 38.54 3.15
N ALA A 605 11.35 37.70 4.01
CA ALA A 605 11.00 38.10 5.38
C ALA A 605 12.13 37.81 6.38
N ALA A 606 12.71 36.59 6.34
CA ALA A 606 13.72 36.17 7.30
C ALA A 606 15.10 36.85 7.12
N ILE A 607 15.47 37.24 5.89
CA ILE A 607 16.73 37.99 5.67
C ILE A 607 16.65 39.38 6.30
N LEU A 608 15.48 40.02 6.34
CA LEU A 608 15.29 41.31 7.01
C LEU A 608 15.49 41.17 8.53
N ASP A 609 14.91 40.15 9.16
CA ASP A 609 15.05 39.93 10.60
C ASP A 609 16.48 39.54 11.02
N ILE A 610 17.16 38.69 10.24
CA ILE A 610 18.55 38.29 10.51
C ILE A 610 19.50 39.47 10.31
N CYS A 611 19.33 40.27 9.24
CA CYS A 611 20.11 41.49 9.03
C CYS A 611 19.88 42.50 10.17
N PHE A 612 18.65 42.61 10.68
CA PHE A 612 18.32 43.50 11.80
C PHE A 612 18.96 43.02 13.11
N LEU A 613 18.96 41.71 13.39
CA LEU A 613 19.59 41.13 14.58
C LEU A 613 21.13 41.23 14.56
N ILE A 614 21.75 41.02 13.40
CA ILE A 614 23.21 41.19 13.21
C ILE A 614 23.58 42.68 13.35
N TRP A 615 22.75 43.58 12.82
CA TRP A 615 22.92 45.02 12.97
C TRP A 615 22.79 45.45 14.44
N ILE A 616 21.75 45.01 15.16
CA ILE A 616 21.56 45.31 16.60
C ILE A 616 22.76 44.84 17.42
N ASN A 617 23.27 43.63 17.18
CA ASN A 617 24.41 43.10 17.92
C ASN A 617 25.70 43.86 17.63
N SER A 618 25.91 44.26 16.37
CA SER A 618 27.06 45.08 15.96
C SER A 618 26.98 46.49 16.58
N VAL A 619 25.80 47.11 16.56
CA VAL A 619 25.57 48.43 17.18
C VAL A 619 25.72 48.37 18.70
N LYS A 620 25.26 47.29 19.35
CA LYS A 620 25.44 47.07 20.79
C LYS A 620 26.91 46.99 21.17
N GLN A 621 27.73 46.23 20.41
CA GLN A 621 29.18 46.15 20.63
C GLN A 621 29.86 47.51 20.48
N ILE A 622 29.48 48.30 19.48
CA ILE A 622 30.05 49.64 19.24
C ILE A 622 29.65 50.63 20.34
N CYS A 623 28.39 50.60 20.80
CA CYS A 623 27.89 51.50 21.84
C CYS A 623 28.48 51.19 23.23
N VAL A 624 28.72 49.92 23.55
CA VAL A 624 29.38 49.50 24.80
C VAL A 624 30.84 49.95 24.82
N LEU A 625 31.56 49.85 23.71
CA LEU A 625 32.95 50.32 23.59
C LEU A 625 33.09 51.85 23.70
N ARG A 626 32.02 52.62 23.42
CA ARG A 626 32.03 54.10 23.46
C ARG A 626 31.28 54.72 24.64
N GLN A 627 30.81 53.93 25.61
CA GLN A 627 30.02 54.40 26.77
C GLN A 627 28.77 55.25 26.38
N GLN A 628 28.12 54.94 25.25
CA GLN A 628 26.93 55.68 24.80
C GLN A 628 25.64 54.86 24.90
N HIS A 629 25.21 54.58 26.13
CA HIS A 629 24.01 53.78 26.40
C HIS A 629 22.69 54.45 26.00
N ILE A 630 22.63 55.79 25.99
CA ILE A 630 21.40 56.54 25.67
C ILE A 630 21.08 56.44 24.17
N LEU A 631 22.10 56.46 23.29
CA LEU A 631 21.92 56.35 21.84
C LEU A 631 21.46 54.95 21.41
N TYR A 632 21.96 53.90 22.08
CA TYR A 632 21.55 52.52 21.82
C TYR A 632 20.05 52.30 22.07
N ASN A 633 19.54 52.80 23.20
CA ASN A 633 18.12 52.65 23.56
C ASN A 633 17.18 53.41 22.62
N GLN A 634 17.63 54.51 22.00
CA GLN A 634 16.85 55.26 21.01
C GLN A 634 16.86 54.60 19.61
N LEU A 635 17.93 53.89 19.25
CA LEU A 635 18.06 53.20 17.96
C LEU A 635 17.35 51.84 17.93
N VAL A 636 17.16 51.19 19.08
CA VAL A 636 16.47 49.88 19.20
C VAL A 636 14.95 50.06 19.36
N SER A 637 14.46 51.25 19.73
CA SER A 637 13.02 51.54 19.85
C SER A 637 12.34 51.93 18.54
N PHE A 638 13.13 52.21 17.49
CA PHE A 638 12.68 52.44 16.12
C PHE A 638 12.72 51.12 15.36
#